data_AF-A0A5C4W438-F1
#
_entry.id   AF-A0A5C4W438-F1
#
_cell.length_a   1.000
_cell.length_b   1.000
_cell.length_c   1.000
_cell.angle_alpha   90.00
_cell.angle_beta   90.00
_cell.angle_gamma   90.00
#
_symmetry.space_group_name_H-M   'P 1'
#
loop_
_entity.id
_entity.type
_entity.pdbx_description
1 polymer ?
#
loop_
_entity_poly.entity_id
_entity_poly.type
_entity_poly.pdbx_seq_one_letter_code
_entity_poly.pdbx_strand_id
1 'polypeptide(L)'
;MGRRSRPPPSAAGAAPPLTTPDGARLMVFDSATQQRLDAAQGLILDHYGDDPNVNGAGVGFRIRGGQSTGEPAVIVFVTKKRPASHLSRSRLLPRKVDVGGLPVEVDVYQAGPFSTGDAGAASLERSSLLGLGEVINERIRPLRTGSSVSGTDSPPSAGTLGLFVRDNSDGTVCMLSNNHVIGRFGQSNPPPGHAILQPGRYDDGESPDDEVATLKRIVPTPYLGTNVDAAIAELRDQTEGSGWSRSVARDRMAPVSGAHPVVGMVTAGDSFGGTLLTRMDAAVEALDVTPILGGRSLATTLGSIFGGRSSATASGPIAGVLAPVPGMLVEKVGRTTGYTSSVIIATGVRAPVSTPRGPVLYTDLVFVPYLSMAGDSGSAVLLGGTGKDIVPPWVFLLFLCPLLLTVGTYYELPLVDDHDVGDRFRDEFLTQSRVGRLLLRLPYINELAVTERLANVTASPDEIAYADQYYSTYRDFMVEVLNDPDSPEVVTEEHLEDAGFVINGLAQTVLTSMEANLAFSLYEKALKPTLGMNRRQVLAYMDEQSLYDLVLAELESVPSIELYGAAALPRLPVPVAWWKFDGNASDSSGSGHALTLLGSRSWIADGQVGGALRLGADGRAVTSGPVADTSGGFTVAGWFRASSTLPEDFYPGISQGDGGAGFDLSAYAGRWWLSAWSGDIWTETESVVAVTAGAWMHLAAVYDPDGEFIRIYVNGRWTGPAARMTFDQPAPGEMSIGGYSSGPYFNGDIDDLRVYDQAMTPALVYDLVHPTSADPATARRLTAKPRLAPPAKAEDRRRVKEFVKARRRPR
;
A
#
# COMPACT_ATOMS: atom_id res chain seq x y z
N MET A 1 39.90 -66.38 -0.45
CA MET A 1 38.86 -65.63 0.30
C MET A 1 39.55 -64.59 1.15
N GLY A 2 39.13 -63.33 1.07
CA GLY A 2 39.69 -62.27 1.92
C GLY A 2 39.47 -60.88 1.32
N ARG A 3 38.25 -60.33 1.48
CA ARG A 3 37.99 -58.91 1.27
C ARG A 3 38.84 -58.10 2.27
N ARG A 4 39.60 -57.11 1.80
CA ARG A 4 40.07 -55.98 2.62
C ARG A 4 39.71 -54.67 1.92
N SER A 5 39.01 -53.83 2.67
CA SER A 5 38.43 -52.54 2.35
C SER A 5 39.47 -51.47 2.02
N ARG A 6 39.19 -50.63 1.01
CA ARG A 6 39.87 -49.35 0.78
C ARG A 6 39.39 -48.30 1.80
N PRO A 7 40.24 -47.36 2.25
CA PRO A 7 39.86 -46.28 3.14
C PRO A 7 39.05 -45.19 2.39
N PRO A 8 38.23 -44.39 3.09
CA PRO A 8 37.48 -43.29 2.48
C PRO A 8 38.41 -42.13 2.07
N PRO A 9 38.08 -41.39 0.99
CA PRO A 9 38.84 -40.21 0.58
C PRO A 9 38.65 -39.05 1.56
N SER A 10 39.75 -38.34 1.82
CA SER A 10 39.85 -37.16 2.69
C SER A 10 38.99 -35.99 2.22
N ALA A 11 38.40 -35.29 3.18
CA ALA A 11 37.63 -34.06 2.98
C ALA A 11 38.41 -33.04 2.12
N ALA A 12 37.80 -32.62 1.01
CA ALA A 12 38.24 -31.48 0.23
C ALA A 12 38.03 -30.20 1.07
N GLY A 13 39.05 -29.34 1.09
CA GLY A 13 39.13 -28.15 1.93
C GLY A 13 37.99 -27.17 1.69
N ALA A 14 37.34 -26.76 2.77
CA ALA A 14 36.40 -25.63 2.78
C ALA A 14 37.15 -24.32 2.54
N ALA A 15 36.58 -23.42 1.73
CA ALA A 15 37.05 -22.05 1.57
C ALA A 15 37.06 -21.33 2.94
N PRO A 16 38.00 -20.39 3.18
CA PRO A 16 38.01 -19.60 4.41
C PRO A 16 36.70 -18.78 4.54
N PRO A 17 36.18 -18.57 5.76
CA PRO A 17 34.95 -17.82 5.98
C PRO A 17 35.12 -16.36 5.56
N LEU A 18 34.10 -15.79 4.93
CA LEU A 18 34.02 -14.36 4.62
C LEU A 18 34.03 -13.56 5.93
N THR A 19 34.82 -12.49 6.02
CA THR A 19 34.93 -11.63 7.20
C THR A 19 34.69 -10.17 6.82
N THR A 20 34.06 -9.39 7.70
CA THR A 20 34.00 -7.93 7.59
C THR A 20 35.40 -7.30 7.71
N PRO A 21 35.60 -6.01 7.36
CA PRO A 21 36.86 -5.30 7.58
C PRO A 21 37.35 -5.36 9.04
N ASP A 22 36.42 -5.47 10.00
CA ASP A 22 36.70 -5.58 11.44
C ASP A 22 36.93 -7.04 11.92
N GLY A 23 36.97 -8.01 11.01
CA GLY A 23 37.25 -9.42 11.31
C GLY A 23 36.04 -10.21 11.82
N ALA A 24 34.83 -9.64 11.82
CA ALA A 24 33.62 -10.39 12.17
C ALA A 24 33.29 -11.39 11.06
N ARG A 25 33.03 -12.66 11.42
CA ARG A 25 32.60 -13.67 10.44
C ARG A 25 31.24 -13.28 9.88
N LEU A 26 31.17 -13.11 8.57
CA LEU A 26 29.91 -13.00 7.85
C LEU A 26 29.23 -14.37 7.93
N MET A 27 28.03 -14.39 8.50
CA MET A 27 27.27 -15.64 8.64
C MET A 27 26.67 -15.98 7.27
N VAL A 28 27.34 -16.87 6.55
CA VAL A 28 26.86 -17.43 5.30
C VAL A 28 26.10 -18.70 5.63
N PHE A 29 24.91 -18.86 5.05
CA PHE A 29 24.18 -20.12 5.15
C PHE A 29 24.96 -21.22 4.44
N ASP A 30 25.09 -22.39 5.06
CA ASP A 30 25.52 -23.58 4.32
C ASP A 30 24.49 -23.89 3.22
N SER A 31 24.90 -24.62 2.17
CA SER A 31 24.04 -24.88 1.02
C SER A 31 22.73 -25.59 1.37
N ALA A 32 22.72 -26.44 2.40
CA ALA A 32 21.51 -27.14 2.82
C ALA A 32 20.57 -26.19 3.57
N THR A 33 21.10 -25.26 4.37
CA THR A 33 20.35 -24.20 5.04
C THR A 33 19.77 -23.21 4.03
N GLN A 34 20.56 -22.78 3.04
CA GLN A 34 20.10 -21.91 1.95
C GLN A 34 18.92 -22.55 1.20
N GLN A 35 19.08 -23.80 0.74
CA GLN A 35 18.01 -24.52 0.03
C GLN A 35 16.73 -24.65 0.86
N ARG A 36 16.86 -24.86 2.18
CA ARG A 36 15.69 -24.90 3.08
C ARG A 36 15.03 -23.53 3.24
N LEU A 37 15.82 -22.46 3.35
CA LEU A 37 15.31 -21.10 3.44
C LEU A 37 14.60 -20.69 2.15
N ASP A 38 15.17 -20.99 0.99
CA ASP A 38 14.58 -20.71 -0.32
C ASP A 38 13.27 -21.50 -0.51
N ALA A 39 13.25 -22.77 -0.10
CA ALA A 39 12.04 -23.58 -0.11
C ALA A 39 10.97 -23.02 0.85
N ALA A 40 11.37 -22.63 2.07
CA ALA A 40 10.44 -22.02 3.05
C ALA A 40 9.92 -20.66 2.56
N GLN A 41 10.76 -19.85 1.93
CA GLN A 41 10.38 -18.58 1.32
C GLN A 41 9.38 -18.81 0.19
N GLY A 42 9.62 -19.81 -0.67
CA GLY A 42 8.65 -20.29 -1.66
C GLY A 42 7.32 -20.62 -0.99
N LEU A 43 7.30 -21.54 -0.03
CA LEU A 43 6.09 -21.92 0.70
C LEU A 43 5.36 -20.74 1.36
N ILE A 44 6.09 -19.75 1.88
CA ILE A 44 5.49 -18.55 2.47
C ILE A 44 4.87 -17.66 1.40
N LEU A 45 5.56 -17.41 0.30
CA LEU A 45 5.03 -16.58 -0.78
C LEU A 45 3.88 -17.28 -1.50
N ASP A 46 3.96 -18.58 -1.68
CA ASP A 46 2.88 -19.39 -2.27
C ASP A 46 1.62 -19.41 -1.39
N HIS A 47 1.76 -19.20 -0.07
CA HIS A 47 0.62 -19.22 0.88
C HIS A 47 0.15 -17.83 1.32
N TYR A 48 1.04 -16.86 1.43
CA TYR A 48 0.76 -15.53 1.98
C TYR A 48 1.09 -14.39 1.01
N GLY A 49 1.77 -14.67 -0.10
CA GLY A 49 2.27 -13.65 -1.03
C GLY A 49 1.18 -12.81 -1.67
N ASP A 50 -0.04 -13.33 -1.75
CA ASP A 50 -1.16 -12.58 -2.30
C ASP A 50 -1.72 -11.55 -1.31
N ASP A 51 -1.56 -11.76 0.02
CA ASP A 51 -2.09 -10.87 1.09
C ASP A 51 -1.77 -9.40 0.77
N PRO A 52 -2.75 -8.46 0.76
CA PRO A 52 -2.54 -7.02 0.50
C PRO A 52 -1.43 -6.42 1.36
N ASN A 53 -1.26 -6.99 2.54
CA ASN A 53 -0.34 -6.54 3.55
C ASN A 53 1.00 -7.22 3.42
N VAL A 54 1.23 -8.18 2.51
CA VAL A 54 2.54 -8.82 2.26
C VAL A 54 3.14 -8.23 0.98
N ASN A 55 4.35 -7.70 1.08
CA ASN A 55 5.05 -6.99 0.00
C ASN A 55 6.24 -7.79 -0.54
N GLY A 56 6.31 -9.08 -0.24
CA GLY A 56 7.40 -9.98 -0.63
C GLY A 56 8.10 -10.62 0.57
N ALA A 57 9.12 -11.40 0.28
CA ALA A 57 9.93 -12.06 1.29
C ALA A 57 11.36 -12.23 0.81
N GLY A 58 12.30 -12.30 1.75
CA GLY A 58 13.69 -12.67 1.52
C GLY A 58 14.19 -13.63 2.60
N VAL A 59 15.46 -13.98 2.55
CA VAL A 59 16.10 -14.83 3.55
C VAL A 59 17.15 -14.03 4.32
N GLY A 60 17.19 -14.21 5.63
CA GLY A 60 17.99 -13.39 6.53
C GLY A 60 18.12 -13.99 7.92
N PHE A 61 18.40 -13.15 8.89
CA PHE A 61 18.41 -13.52 10.31
C PHE A 61 17.29 -12.81 11.04
N ARG A 62 16.62 -13.51 11.95
CA ARG A 62 15.55 -12.92 12.78
C ARG A 62 16.07 -11.75 13.59
N ILE A 63 15.26 -10.69 13.71
CA ILE A 63 15.55 -9.47 14.45
C ILE A 63 14.61 -9.36 15.66
N ARG A 64 15.14 -9.03 16.84
CA ARG A 64 14.36 -8.71 18.05
C ARG A 64 14.95 -7.49 18.74
N GLY A 65 14.09 -6.52 19.09
CA GLY A 65 14.53 -5.28 19.74
C GLY A 65 15.55 -4.49 18.90
N GLY A 66 15.49 -4.61 17.56
CA GLY A 66 16.43 -3.96 16.65
C GLY A 66 17.78 -4.68 16.46
N GLN A 67 17.97 -5.88 17.03
CA GLN A 67 19.20 -6.65 16.88
C GLN A 67 18.97 -8.02 16.25
N SER A 68 19.91 -8.46 15.41
CA SER A 68 19.92 -9.81 14.86
C SER A 68 20.14 -10.84 15.97
N THR A 69 19.36 -11.91 15.91
CA THR A 69 19.45 -13.06 16.82
C THR A 69 20.43 -14.13 16.33
N GLY A 70 20.90 -14.03 15.07
CA GLY A 70 21.71 -15.06 14.42
C GLY A 70 20.91 -16.31 13.99
N GLU A 71 19.61 -16.37 14.26
CA GLU A 71 18.72 -17.45 13.81
C GLU A 71 18.34 -17.24 12.34
N PRO A 72 18.68 -18.18 11.41
CA PRO A 72 18.25 -18.10 10.02
C PRO A 72 16.73 -18.11 9.91
N ALA A 73 16.18 -17.15 9.18
CA ALA A 73 14.74 -16.98 9.03
C ALA A 73 14.36 -16.50 7.63
N VAL A 74 13.14 -16.82 7.23
CA VAL A 74 12.47 -16.10 6.14
C VAL A 74 11.96 -14.78 6.70
N ILE A 75 12.34 -13.68 6.07
CA ILE A 75 11.92 -12.33 6.43
C ILE A 75 10.76 -11.94 5.52
N VAL A 76 9.56 -11.81 6.07
CA VAL A 76 8.35 -11.42 5.34
C VAL A 76 8.13 -9.93 5.48
N PHE A 77 8.04 -9.22 4.35
CA PHE A 77 7.79 -7.78 4.32
C PHE A 77 6.30 -7.51 4.35
N VAL A 78 5.85 -6.60 5.22
CA VAL A 78 4.44 -6.24 5.36
C VAL A 78 4.16 -4.74 5.42
N THR A 79 3.02 -4.29 4.89
CA THR A 79 2.64 -2.86 4.89
C THR A 79 2.40 -2.34 6.30
N LYS A 80 1.73 -3.13 7.16
CA LYS A 80 1.47 -2.74 8.56
C LYS A 80 1.57 -3.93 9.50
N LYS A 81 2.39 -3.79 10.54
CA LYS A 81 2.44 -4.73 11.67
C LYS A 81 1.23 -4.53 12.58
N ARG A 82 0.64 -5.63 13.04
CA ARG A 82 -0.46 -5.64 14.01
C ARG A 82 -0.16 -6.65 15.12
N PRO A 83 -0.64 -6.42 16.35
CA PRO A 83 -0.61 -7.45 17.39
C PRO A 83 -1.32 -8.71 16.90
N ALA A 84 -0.80 -9.89 17.27
CA ALA A 84 -1.41 -11.17 16.86
C ALA A 84 -2.88 -11.30 17.32
N SER A 85 -3.25 -10.64 18.43
CA SER A 85 -4.64 -10.56 18.92
C SER A 85 -5.58 -9.81 17.97
N HIS A 86 -5.05 -8.98 17.07
CA HIS A 86 -5.81 -8.15 16.13
C HIS A 86 -5.79 -8.72 14.70
N LEU A 87 -5.22 -9.92 14.51
CA LEU A 87 -5.12 -10.60 13.21
C LEU A 87 -5.97 -11.87 13.21
N SER A 88 -6.65 -12.14 12.09
CA SER A 88 -7.28 -13.44 11.86
C SER A 88 -6.20 -14.52 11.76
N ARG A 89 -6.54 -15.77 12.13
CA ARG A 89 -5.59 -16.90 12.06
C ARG A 89 -5.03 -17.12 10.67
N SER A 90 -5.81 -16.82 9.64
CA SER A 90 -5.45 -16.97 8.23
C SER A 90 -4.48 -15.89 7.72
N ARG A 91 -4.43 -14.72 8.37
CA ARG A 91 -3.47 -13.65 8.07
C ARG A 91 -2.31 -13.60 9.05
N LEU A 92 -2.33 -14.48 10.05
CA LEU A 92 -1.26 -14.62 11.02
C LEU A 92 -0.15 -15.47 10.41
N LEU A 93 0.96 -14.83 10.08
CA LEU A 93 2.16 -15.52 9.61
C LEU A 93 2.61 -16.56 10.66
N PRO A 94 3.00 -17.77 10.22
CA PRO A 94 3.38 -18.82 11.14
C PRO A 94 4.72 -18.43 11.76
N ARG A 95 4.97 -18.86 12.99
CA ARG A 95 6.28 -18.60 13.61
C ARG A 95 7.40 -19.41 12.94
N LYS A 96 7.05 -20.55 12.34
CA LYS A 96 7.94 -21.49 11.66
C LYS A 96 7.23 -22.18 10.49
N VAL A 97 8.00 -22.55 9.48
CA VAL A 97 7.54 -23.34 8.31
C VAL A 97 8.33 -24.65 8.27
N ASP A 98 7.65 -25.78 8.05
CA ASP A 98 8.31 -27.08 7.93
C ASP A 98 8.74 -27.32 6.48
N VAL A 99 10.02 -27.65 6.28
CA VAL A 99 10.58 -28.05 4.98
C VAL A 99 11.21 -29.43 5.14
N GLY A 100 10.50 -30.47 4.69
CA GLY A 100 10.99 -31.85 4.74
C GLY A 100 11.21 -32.39 6.16
N GLY A 101 10.38 -31.98 7.12
CA GLY A 101 10.46 -32.38 8.53
C GLY A 101 11.41 -31.52 9.38
N LEU A 102 11.94 -30.42 8.82
CA LEU A 102 12.82 -29.49 9.51
C LEU A 102 12.18 -28.10 9.60
N PRO A 103 12.03 -27.51 10.80
CA PRO A 103 11.41 -26.20 10.96
C PRO A 103 12.38 -25.07 10.58
N VAL A 104 11.89 -24.12 9.80
CA VAL A 104 12.55 -22.87 9.41
C VAL A 104 11.83 -21.71 10.10
N GLU A 105 12.56 -20.78 10.71
CA GLU A 105 11.96 -19.63 11.40
C GLU A 105 11.38 -18.61 10.42
N VAL A 106 10.34 -17.91 10.86
CA VAL A 106 9.77 -16.76 10.14
C VAL A 106 9.91 -15.51 11.00
N ASP A 107 10.19 -14.39 10.35
CA ASP A 107 10.18 -13.06 10.94
C ASP A 107 9.38 -12.09 10.06
N VAL A 108 8.90 -11.00 10.67
CA VAL A 108 8.04 -10.01 10.01
C VAL A 108 8.70 -8.65 10.06
N TYR A 109 8.88 -8.01 8.91
CA TYR A 109 9.45 -6.68 8.77
C TYR A 109 8.43 -5.74 8.12
N GLN A 110 8.30 -4.49 8.61
CA GLN A 110 7.35 -3.55 8.02
C GLN A 110 8.03 -2.80 6.88
N ALA A 111 7.66 -3.08 5.64
CA ALA A 111 8.23 -2.53 4.42
C ALA A 111 7.28 -2.78 3.25
N GLY A 112 7.41 -1.98 2.19
CA GLY A 112 6.56 -1.96 1.01
C GLY A 112 5.22 -1.22 1.21
N PRO A 113 4.41 -1.00 0.15
CA PRO A 113 4.65 -1.43 -1.23
C PRO A 113 5.90 -0.79 -1.85
N PHE A 114 6.66 -1.58 -2.60
CA PHE A 114 7.89 -1.11 -3.25
C PHE A 114 7.59 -0.48 -4.61
N SER A 115 8.31 0.59 -4.95
CA SER A 115 8.20 1.30 -6.22
C SER A 115 9.57 1.79 -6.68
N THR A 116 9.76 1.92 -7.99
CA THR A 116 10.96 2.58 -8.52
C THR A 116 10.96 4.09 -8.30
N GLY A 117 9.81 4.68 -8.00
CA GLY A 117 9.63 6.10 -7.68
C GLY A 117 10.02 7.07 -8.80
N ASP A 118 9.40 8.24 -8.85
CA ASP A 118 9.85 9.32 -9.73
C ASP A 118 10.72 10.31 -8.95
N ALA A 119 11.92 10.60 -9.45
CA ALA A 119 12.75 11.67 -8.93
C ALA A 119 12.18 13.03 -9.35
N GLY A 120 11.39 13.65 -8.47
CA GLY A 120 10.77 14.95 -8.69
C GLY A 120 11.08 15.97 -7.58
N ALA A 121 10.43 17.13 -7.60
CA ALA A 121 10.73 18.26 -6.70
C ALA A 121 10.59 17.88 -5.23
N ALA A 122 9.57 17.06 -4.94
CA ALA A 122 9.34 16.50 -3.62
C ALA A 122 10.53 15.67 -3.07
N SER A 123 11.34 15.03 -3.93
CA SER A 123 12.52 14.27 -3.48
C SER A 123 13.67 15.18 -3.04
N LEU A 124 13.86 16.32 -3.73
CA LEU A 124 14.87 17.31 -3.43
C LEU A 124 14.53 18.14 -2.19
N GLU A 125 13.28 18.59 -2.09
CA GLU A 125 12.77 19.28 -0.90
C GLU A 125 12.91 18.41 0.35
N ARG A 126 12.57 17.11 0.25
CA ARG A 126 12.75 16.15 1.35
C ARG A 126 14.21 15.99 1.77
N SER A 127 15.15 15.89 0.82
CA SER A 127 16.58 15.78 1.15
C SER A 127 17.08 17.01 1.90
N SER A 128 16.64 18.20 1.47
CA SER A 128 16.96 19.48 2.13
C SER A 128 16.39 19.53 3.55
N LEU A 129 15.10 19.19 3.72
CA LEU A 129 14.42 19.20 5.03
C LEU A 129 15.05 18.24 6.04
N LEU A 130 15.53 17.07 5.58
CA LEU A 130 16.14 16.06 6.45
C LEU A 130 17.62 16.33 6.74
N GLY A 131 18.21 17.37 6.16
CA GLY A 131 19.64 17.66 6.30
C GLY A 131 20.55 16.52 5.84
N LEU A 132 20.06 15.69 4.91
CA LEU A 132 20.85 14.60 4.31
C LEU A 132 21.94 15.22 3.42
N GLY A 133 23.05 14.49 3.20
CA GLY A 133 24.22 14.99 2.48
C GLY A 133 23.84 15.75 1.19
N GLU A 134 24.53 16.85 0.88
CA GLU A 134 24.04 17.76 -0.17
C GLU A 134 23.87 17.03 -1.51
N VAL A 135 22.68 17.19 -2.10
CA VAL A 135 22.28 16.66 -3.41
C VAL A 135 23.40 16.84 -4.44
N ILE A 136 23.68 15.80 -5.22
CA ILE A 136 24.74 15.76 -6.24
C ILE A 136 24.13 15.92 -7.64
N ASN A 137 23.47 17.06 -7.83
CA ASN A 137 22.79 17.44 -9.07
C ASN A 137 23.60 18.42 -9.93
N GLU A 138 24.80 18.80 -9.51
CA GLU A 138 25.67 19.68 -10.27
C GLU A 138 26.33 18.99 -11.47
N ARG A 139 26.77 19.80 -12.42
CA ARG A 139 27.64 19.34 -13.52
C ARG A 139 29.01 18.93 -12.98
N ILE A 140 29.42 17.68 -13.25
CA ILE A 140 30.67 17.07 -12.77
C ILE A 140 31.50 16.61 -13.97
N ARG A 141 32.73 17.13 -14.07
CA ARG A 141 33.74 16.74 -15.08
C ARG A 141 35.12 16.60 -14.41
N PRO A 142 35.89 15.52 -14.65
CA PRO A 142 35.48 14.29 -15.33
C PRO A 142 34.30 13.62 -14.61
N LEU A 143 33.55 12.76 -15.31
CA LEU A 143 32.42 12.03 -14.72
C LEU A 143 32.85 11.21 -13.49
N ARG A 144 31.97 11.11 -12.50
CA ARG A 144 32.20 10.36 -11.25
C ARG A 144 30.97 9.54 -10.88
N THR A 145 31.18 8.42 -10.20
CA THR A 145 30.07 7.61 -9.65
C THR A 145 29.33 8.37 -8.55
N GLY A 146 28.02 8.18 -8.42
CA GLY A 146 27.18 8.88 -7.45
C GLY A 146 26.57 10.20 -7.94
N SER A 147 26.89 10.66 -9.15
CA SER A 147 26.34 11.89 -9.73
C SER A 147 25.02 11.68 -10.46
N SER A 148 24.22 12.75 -10.58
CA SER A 148 23.00 12.78 -11.39
C SER A 148 23.23 12.40 -12.85
N VAL A 149 22.41 11.49 -13.39
CA VAL A 149 22.32 11.14 -14.82
C VAL A 149 20.90 10.78 -15.24
N SER A 150 20.60 10.89 -16.53
CA SER A 150 19.37 10.35 -17.14
C SER A 150 19.49 10.25 -18.65
N GLY A 151 18.51 9.59 -19.30
CA GLY A 151 18.22 9.83 -20.71
C GLY A 151 17.64 11.24 -20.97
N THR A 152 17.40 11.60 -22.24
CA THR A 152 16.85 12.91 -22.66
C THR A 152 15.31 13.02 -22.64
N ASP A 153 14.67 12.23 -21.78
CA ASP A 153 13.26 11.86 -21.92
C ASP A 153 12.27 12.89 -21.37
N SER A 154 11.04 12.89 -21.89
CA SER A 154 9.90 13.68 -21.40
C SER A 154 8.84 12.75 -20.74
N PRO A 155 8.35 13.06 -19.53
CA PRO A 155 8.79 14.16 -18.66
C PRO A 155 10.25 13.96 -18.17
N PRO A 156 10.97 15.04 -17.84
CA PRO A 156 12.34 14.95 -17.33
C PRO A 156 12.44 14.05 -16.10
N SER A 157 13.49 13.24 -16.01
CA SER A 157 13.81 12.38 -14.86
C SER A 157 15.28 12.51 -14.48
N ALA A 158 15.66 11.98 -13.31
CA ALA A 158 17.04 11.82 -12.88
C ALA A 158 17.21 10.55 -12.03
N GLY A 159 18.37 9.93 -12.15
CA GLY A 159 18.87 8.89 -11.27
C GLY A 159 20.36 9.08 -11.04
N THR A 160 21.06 8.00 -10.69
CA THR A 160 22.48 8.04 -10.30
C THR A 160 23.37 7.25 -11.24
N LEU A 161 24.56 7.78 -11.55
CA LEU A 161 25.64 7.05 -12.21
C LEU A 161 26.24 6.03 -11.24
N GLY A 162 26.05 4.74 -11.51
CA GLY A 162 26.47 3.66 -10.61
C GLY A 162 27.95 3.38 -10.65
N LEU A 163 28.43 2.81 -11.76
CA LEU A 163 29.81 2.40 -11.95
C LEU A 163 30.32 2.71 -13.35
N PHE A 164 31.65 2.75 -13.49
CA PHE A 164 32.30 2.57 -14.78
C PHE A 164 32.67 1.10 -14.98
N VAL A 165 32.32 0.59 -16.15
CA VAL A 165 32.54 -0.80 -16.54
C VAL A 165 33.21 -0.85 -17.89
N ARG A 166 33.91 -1.95 -18.17
CA ARG A 166 34.42 -2.28 -19.50
C ARG A 166 33.47 -3.26 -20.16
N ASP A 167 33.02 -2.94 -21.37
CA ASP A 167 32.27 -3.89 -22.20
C ASP A 167 33.23 -4.99 -22.67
N ASN A 168 32.91 -6.26 -22.36
CA ASN A 168 33.78 -7.38 -22.71
C ASN A 168 33.75 -7.68 -24.21
N SER A 169 32.71 -7.23 -24.93
CA SER A 169 32.53 -7.50 -26.35
C SER A 169 33.43 -6.66 -27.27
N ASP A 170 33.76 -5.43 -26.88
CA ASP A 170 34.59 -4.52 -27.68
C ASP A 170 35.62 -3.69 -26.89
N GLY A 171 35.65 -3.80 -25.56
CA GLY A 171 36.64 -3.16 -24.70
C GLY A 171 36.38 -1.69 -24.39
N THR A 172 35.27 -1.11 -24.87
CA THR A 172 34.88 0.27 -24.58
C THR A 172 34.55 0.48 -23.09
N VAL A 173 34.79 1.69 -22.60
CA VAL A 173 34.37 2.13 -21.26
C VAL A 173 32.92 2.61 -21.35
N CYS A 174 32.09 2.06 -20.48
CA CYS A 174 30.70 2.43 -20.32
C CYS A 174 30.43 2.89 -18.89
N MET A 175 29.40 3.73 -18.72
CA MET A 175 28.73 3.89 -17.44
C MET A 175 27.63 2.84 -17.28
N LEU A 176 27.40 2.40 -16.04
CA LEU A 176 26.35 1.48 -15.61
C LEU A 176 25.35 2.23 -14.72
N SER A 177 24.06 2.07 -14.98
CA SER A 177 22.96 2.53 -14.12
C SER A 177 21.74 1.60 -14.31
N ASN A 178 20.61 1.89 -13.69
CA ASN A 178 19.38 1.13 -13.90
C ASN A 178 18.84 1.33 -15.32
N ASN A 179 18.20 0.29 -15.87
CA ASN A 179 17.46 0.39 -17.12
C ASN A 179 16.35 1.44 -17.01
N HIS A 180 15.69 1.59 -15.87
CA HIS A 180 14.68 2.65 -15.74
C HIS A 180 15.24 4.08 -15.69
N VAL A 181 16.53 4.26 -15.42
CA VAL A 181 17.17 5.58 -15.37
C VAL A 181 17.69 6.01 -16.74
N ILE A 182 18.38 5.11 -17.46
CA ILE A 182 19.02 5.44 -18.75
C ILE A 182 18.47 4.68 -19.96
N GLY A 183 17.64 3.65 -19.75
CA GLY A 183 17.07 2.78 -20.81
C GLY A 183 15.52 2.78 -20.88
N ARG A 184 14.83 3.59 -20.07
CA ARG A 184 13.37 3.83 -20.08
C ARG A 184 12.48 2.60 -19.84
N PHE A 185 12.94 1.63 -19.05
CA PHE A 185 12.20 0.36 -18.87
C PHE A 185 11.84 -0.34 -20.20
N GLY A 186 12.46 0.02 -21.33
CA GLY A 186 12.07 -0.46 -22.66
C GLY A 186 10.67 -0.01 -23.16
N GLN A 187 10.07 1.05 -22.62
CA GLN A 187 8.87 1.66 -23.22
C GLN A 187 9.27 2.36 -24.53
N SER A 188 8.85 1.81 -25.68
CA SER A 188 9.17 2.32 -27.04
C SER A 188 10.67 2.61 -27.27
N ASN A 189 11.51 1.58 -27.08
CA ASN A 189 12.96 1.51 -27.37
C ASN A 189 13.61 2.82 -27.86
N PRO A 190 14.27 3.63 -27.02
CA PRO A 190 15.27 4.55 -27.55
C PRO A 190 16.35 3.68 -28.21
N PRO A 191 16.62 3.81 -29.52
CA PRO A 191 17.59 2.96 -30.19
C PRO A 191 18.96 3.12 -29.53
N PRO A 192 19.82 2.08 -29.53
CA PRO A 192 21.25 2.28 -29.30
C PRO A 192 21.71 3.50 -30.09
N GLY A 193 22.32 4.49 -29.42
CA GLY A 193 22.47 5.83 -29.98
C GLY A 193 21.82 6.96 -29.18
N HIS A 194 20.88 6.66 -28.28
CA HIS A 194 20.24 7.67 -27.44
C HIS A 194 21.23 8.34 -26.47
N ALA A 195 21.15 9.65 -26.34
CA ALA A 195 22.09 10.39 -25.52
C ALA A 195 21.76 10.29 -24.02
N ILE A 196 22.82 10.21 -23.22
CA ILE A 196 22.77 10.23 -21.75
C ILE A 196 23.40 11.52 -21.26
N LEU A 197 22.69 12.22 -20.36
CA LEU A 197 23.08 13.51 -19.82
C LEU A 197 23.74 13.38 -18.44
N GLN A 198 24.73 14.24 -18.17
CA GLN A 198 25.23 14.51 -16.82
C GLN A 198 25.42 16.03 -16.67
N PRO A 199 24.64 16.72 -15.81
CA PRO A 199 23.63 16.15 -14.91
C PRO A 199 22.40 15.59 -15.67
N GLY A 200 21.53 14.84 -14.99
CA GLY A 200 20.29 14.34 -15.60
C GLY A 200 19.36 15.48 -16.03
N ARG A 201 18.38 15.17 -16.88
CA ARG A 201 17.47 16.16 -17.47
C ARG A 201 16.61 16.88 -16.44
N TYR A 202 16.23 16.18 -15.36
CA TYR A 202 15.54 16.82 -14.23
C TYR A 202 16.45 17.81 -13.46
N ASP A 203 17.77 17.63 -13.54
CA ASP A 203 18.79 18.44 -12.89
C ASP A 203 19.44 19.43 -13.87
N ASP A 204 18.63 20.03 -14.75
CA ASP A 204 19.04 21.04 -15.73
C ASP A 204 20.09 20.57 -16.76
N GLY A 205 20.23 19.26 -16.97
CA GLY A 205 21.04 18.72 -18.06
C GLY A 205 20.42 19.04 -19.43
N GLU A 206 21.21 19.64 -20.32
CA GLU A 206 20.77 20.05 -21.65
C GLU A 206 21.47 19.31 -22.79
N SER A 207 20.71 18.83 -23.75
CA SER A 207 21.24 18.30 -25.00
C SER A 207 21.50 19.46 -25.99
N PRO A 208 22.66 19.53 -26.67
CA PRO A 208 23.72 18.52 -26.72
C PRO A 208 24.86 18.71 -25.69
N ASP A 209 24.89 19.83 -24.95
CA ASP A 209 26.05 20.27 -24.17
C ASP A 209 26.39 19.37 -22.95
N ASP A 210 25.39 18.64 -22.45
CA ASP A 210 25.52 17.69 -21.34
C ASP A 210 25.54 16.23 -21.76
N GLU A 211 25.52 15.94 -23.05
CA GLU A 211 25.58 14.57 -23.53
C GLU A 211 26.98 13.99 -23.32
N VAL A 212 27.09 13.03 -22.40
CA VAL A 212 28.37 12.44 -21.98
C VAL A 212 28.54 10.99 -22.40
N ALA A 213 27.45 10.32 -22.73
CA ALA A 213 27.43 8.93 -23.16
C ALA A 213 26.27 8.65 -24.09
N THR A 214 26.31 7.47 -24.69
CA THR A 214 25.30 6.99 -25.63
C THR A 214 24.84 5.61 -25.21
N LEU A 215 23.53 5.41 -25.05
CA LEU A 215 22.94 4.14 -24.63
C LEU A 215 23.39 3.02 -25.58
N LYS A 216 23.86 1.92 -25.00
CA LYS A 216 24.48 0.81 -25.73
C LYS A 216 23.73 -0.51 -25.56
N ARG A 217 23.44 -0.89 -24.32
CA ARG A 217 22.79 -2.17 -23.99
C ARG A 217 21.92 -2.03 -22.75
N ILE A 218 20.79 -2.71 -22.74
CA ILE A 218 19.87 -2.79 -21.61
C ILE A 218 19.62 -4.25 -21.28
N VAL A 219 19.33 -4.55 -20.02
CA VAL A 219 18.68 -5.82 -19.66
C VAL A 219 17.16 -5.62 -19.78
N PRO A 220 16.48 -6.38 -20.64
CA PRO A 220 15.03 -6.29 -20.77
C PRO A 220 14.32 -6.56 -19.43
N THR A 221 13.24 -5.83 -19.17
CA THR A 221 12.43 -5.98 -17.96
C THR A 221 11.05 -6.54 -18.34
N PRO A 222 10.91 -7.87 -18.49
CA PRO A 222 9.63 -8.48 -18.84
C PRO A 222 8.66 -8.48 -17.65
N TYR A 223 7.36 -8.44 -17.94
CA TYR A 223 6.30 -8.51 -16.93
C TYR A 223 6.31 -9.83 -16.13
N LEU A 224 6.75 -10.93 -16.77
CA LEU A 224 6.87 -12.27 -16.16
C LEU A 224 7.94 -12.37 -15.07
N GLY A 225 8.74 -11.32 -14.92
CA GLY A 225 9.67 -11.15 -13.82
C GLY A 225 11.12 -11.03 -14.28
N THR A 226 11.90 -10.35 -13.45
CA THR A 226 13.33 -10.13 -13.67
C THR A 226 14.08 -10.27 -12.34
N ASN A 227 15.39 -10.41 -12.39
CA ASN A 227 16.28 -10.24 -11.25
C ASN A 227 17.25 -9.07 -11.46
N VAL A 228 17.20 -8.41 -12.62
CA VAL A 228 18.13 -7.36 -13.01
C VAL A 228 17.38 -6.18 -13.62
N ASP A 229 17.70 -5.00 -13.10
CA ASP A 229 17.39 -3.72 -13.70
C ASP A 229 18.69 -2.94 -13.92
N ALA A 230 19.23 -3.07 -15.13
CA ALA A 230 20.54 -2.51 -15.46
C ALA A 230 20.65 -2.16 -16.95
N ALA A 231 21.43 -1.13 -17.24
CA ALA A 231 21.78 -0.70 -18.57
C ALA A 231 23.19 -0.09 -18.58
N ILE A 232 23.83 -0.14 -19.76
CA ILE A 232 25.12 0.51 -20.01
C ILE A 232 25.03 1.53 -21.14
N ALA A 233 25.78 2.61 -21.00
CA ALA A 233 25.98 3.61 -22.03
C ALA A 233 27.48 3.85 -22.28
N GLU A 234 27.89 3.84 -23.54
CA GLU A 234 29.27 4.08 -23.97
C GLU A 234 29.65 5.53 -23.76
N LEU A 235 30.78 5.79 -23.08
CA LEU A 235 31.26 7.14 -22.83
C LEU A 235 31.77 7.80 -24.12
N ARG A 236 31.50 9.09 -24.29
CA ARG A 236 32.04 9.86 -25.42
C ARG A 236 33.53 10.11 -25.30
N ASP A 237 34.01 10.42 -24.10
CA ASP A 237 35.44 10.51 -23.79
C ASP A 237 35.87 9.25 -23.01
N GLN A 238 36.63 8.39 -23.68
CA GLN A 238 37.16 7.13 -23.15
C GLN A 238 38.34 7.33 -22.20
N THR A 239 38.87 8.55 -22.08
CA THR A 239 40.09 8.87 -21.34
C THR A 239 39.83 9.04 -19.85
N GLU A 240 40.51 8.25 -19.01
CA GLU A 240 40.49 8.47 -17.57
C GLU A 240 41.22 9.76 -17.19
N GLY A 241 40.61 10.57 -16.32
CA GLY A 241 41.13 11.85 -15.85
C GLY A 241 40.53 13.05 -16.56
N SER A 242 40.20 12.95 -17.85
CA SER A 242 39.48 14.01 -18.59
C SER A 242 38.00 13.69 -18.82
N GLY A 243 37.68 12.46 -19.22
CA GLY A 243 36.32 12.03 -19.51
C GLY A 243 35.61 11.47 -18.29
N TRP A 244 36.29 10.59 -17.57
CA TRP A 244 35.76 9.89 -16.40
C TRP A 244 36.84 9.67 -15.34
N SER A 245 36.43 9.43 -14.10
CA SER A 245 37.30 9.13 -12.97
C SER A 245 36.78 7.93 -12.20
N ARG A 246 37.69 7.12 -11.66
CA ARG A 246 37.33 6.05 -10.72
C ARG A 246 36.82 6.60 -9.38
N SER A 247 37.08 7.86 -9.05
CA SER A 247 36.63 8.48 -7.80
C SER A 247 35.12 8.59 -7.74
N VAL A 248 34.60 8.47 -6.51
CA VAL A 248 33.21 8.76 -6.20
C VAL A 248 33.00 10.28 -6.14
N ALA A 249 31.80 10.74 -6.47
CA ALA A 249 31.43 12.15 -6.44
C ALA A 249 31.73 12.76 -5.06
N ARG A 250 32.39 13.93 -5.09
CA ARG A 250 32.86 14.68 -3.92
C ARG A 250 33.75 13.87 -2.95
N ASP A 251 34.37 12.80 -3.43
CA ASP A 251 35.27 11.92 -2.67
C ASP A 251 34.65 11.41 -1.36
N ARG A 252 33.32 11.22 -1.37
CA ARG A 252 32.50 10.85 -0.20
C ARG A 252 32.68 9.41 0.26
N MET A 253 33.28 8.56 -0.59
CA MET A 253 33.44 7.12 -0.40
C MET A 253 34.63 6.64 -1.23
N ALA A 254 35.31 5.58 -0.78
CA ALA A 254 36.39 4.97 -1.55
C ALA A 254 35.84 4.34 -2.86
N PRO A 255 36.61 4.34 -3.96
CA PRO A 255 36.16 3.72 -5.20
C PRO A 255 36.05 2.20 -5.08
N VAL A 256 35.33 1.58 -6.02
CA VAL A 256 35.26 0.11 -6.11
C VAL A 256 36.65 -0.48 -6.27
N SER A 257 36.99 -1.50 -5.47
CA SER A 257 38.29 -2.16 -5.52
C SER A 257 38.20 -3.59 -4.99
N GLY A 258 39.31 -4.34 -5.02
CA GLY A 258 39.35 -5.66 -4.38
C GLY A 258 39.13 -5.62 -2.86
N ALA A 259 39.42 -4.49 -2.21
CA ALA A 259 39.20 -4.28 -0.78
C ALA A 259 37.89 -3.54 -0.46
N HIS A 260 37.25 -2.98 -1.48
CA HIS A 260 35.99 -2.24 -1.37
C HIS A 260 35.05 -2.72 -2.49
N PRO A 261 34.59 -3.98 -2.42
CA PRO A 261 33.82 -4.57 -3.50
C PRO A 261 32.40 -4.02 -3.55
N VAL A 262 31.85 -3.95 -4.76
CA VAL A 262 30.44 -3.63 -4.99
C VAL A 262 29.59 -4.88 -4.79
N VAL A 263 28.43 -4.71 -4.14
CA VAL A 263 27.50 -5.81 -3.82
C VAL A 263 26.17 -5.68 -4.55
N GLY A 264 25.73 -4.47 -4.85
CA GLY A 264 24.45 -4.23 -5.51
C GLY A 264 24.30 -2.83 -6.09
N MET A 265 23.11 -2.57 -6.63
CA MET A 265 22.71 -1.29 -7.22
C MET A 265 21.29 -0.94 -6.80
N VAL A 266 21.08 0.28 -6.29
CA VAL A 266 19.75 0.76 -5.82
C VAL A 266 18.75 0.69 -6.96
N THR A 267 17.65 -0.04 -6.74
CA THR A 267 16.65 -0.36 -7.79
C THR A 267 15.26 0.16 -7.46
N ALA A 268 14.80 -0.02 -6.22
CA ALA A 268 13.48 0.42 -5.79
C ALA A 268 13.46 0.73 -4.28
N GLY A 269 12.39 1.32 -3.78
CA GLY A 269 12.19 1.54 -2.35
C GLY A 269 10.73 1.72 -1.95
N ASP A 270 10.48 2.03 -0.69
CA ASP A 270 9.15 2.26 -0.13
C ASP A 270 9.07 3.54 0.75
N SER A 271 7.88 3.84 1.28
CA SER A 271 7.65 5.00 2.16
C SER A 271 8.07 4.78 3.63
N PHE A 272 8.35 3.53 4.01
CA PHE A 272 8.86 3.13 5.32
C PHE A 272 10.40 3.11 5.37
N GLY A 273 11.07 3.59 4.31
CA GLY A 273 12.53 3.65 4.19
C GLY A 273 13.17 2.35 3.69
N GLY A 274 12.42 1.33 3.30
CA GLY A 274 12.98 0.13 2.69
C GLY A 274 13.60 0.39 1.31
N THR A 275 14.75 -0.23 1.03
CA THR A 275 15.47 -0.16 -0.24
C THR A 275 15.69 -1.56 -0.80
N LEU A 276 15.43 -1.73 -2.09
CA LEU A 276 15.73 -2.94 -2.85
C LEU A 276 16.90 -2.71 -3.81
N LEU A 277 17.84 -3.67 -3.86
CA LEU A 277 19.02 -3.64 -4.72
C LEU A 277 19.00 -4.79 -5.73
N THR A 278 19.31 -4.49 -6.99
CA THR A 278 19.77 -5.49 -7.97
C THR A 278 21.15 -5.96 -7.55
N ARG A 279 21.40 -7.28 -7.56
CA ARG A 279 22.73 -7.81 -7.26
C ARG A 279 23.73 -7.43 -8.35
N MET A 280 24.91 -6.99 -7.96
CA MET A 280 25.88 -6.49 -8.94
C MET A 280 26.46 -7.61 -9.81
N ASP A 281 26.64 -8.81 -9.28
CA ASP A 281 27.09 -9.98 -10.06
C ASP A 281 26.10 -10.34 -11.18
N ALA A 282 24.81 -10.38 -10.87
CA ALA A 282 23.76 -10.61 -11.85
C ALA A 282 23.72 -9.51 -12.93
N ALA A 283 23.90 -8.24 -12.55
CA ALA A 283 23.89 -7.12 -13.50
C ALA A 283 25.08 -7.16 -14.47
N VAL A 284 26.29 -7.41 -13.98
CA VAL A 284 27.49 -7.44 -14.84
C VAL A 284 27.53 -8.67 -15.74
N GLU A 285 27.02 -9.81 -15.27
CA GLU A 285 26.88 -11.02 -16.09
C GLU A 285 25.83 -10.81 -17.21
N ALA A 286 24.65 -10.28 -16.87
CA ALA A 286 23.58 -10.06 -17.84
C ALA A 286 23.96 -9.06 -18.95
N LEU A 287 24.82 -8.09 -18.63
CA LEU A 287 25.30 -7.09 -19.57
C LEU A 287 26.64 -7.45 -20.24
N ASP A 288 27.28 -8.56 -19.84
CA ASP A 288 28.63 -8.96 -20.26
C ASP A 288 29.67 -7.83 -20.13
N VAL A 289 29.81 -7.33 -18.89
CA VAL A 289 30.74 -6.24 -18.56
C VAL A 289 31.61 -6.56 -17.35
N THR A 290 32.73 -5.85 -17.20
CA THR A 290 33.64 -5.99 -16.05
C THR A 290 33.81 -4.65 -15.33
N PRO A 291 33.63 -4.55 -13.99
CA PRO A 291 33.90 -3.33 -13.25
C PRO A 291 35.34 -2.83 -13.39
N ILE A 292 35.51 -1.52 -13.52
CA ILE A 292 36.84 -0.91 -13.57
C ILE A 292 37.25 -0.51 -12.15
N LEU A 293 38.25 -1.22 -11.60
CA LEU A 293 38.67 -1.06 -10.19
C LEU A 293 39.59 0.14 -9.97
N GLY A 294 39.39 0.83 -8.85
CA GLY A 294 40.34 1.78 -8.24
C GLY A 294 41.42 1.08 -7.42
N GLY A 295 42.62 1.67 -7.38
CA GLY A 295 43.77 1.17 -6.60
C GLY A 295 44.54 0.01 -7.26
N ARG A 296 45.68 -0.38 -6.67
CA ARG A 296 46.50 -1.49 -7.16
C ARG A 296 45.80 -2.82 -6.91
N SER A 297 45.50 -3.55 -7.98
CA SER A 297 44.95 -4.90 -7.95
C SER A 297 45.76 -5.84 -7.03
N LEU A 298 45.06 -6.54 -6.13
CA LEU A 298 45.55 -7.73 -5.40
C LEU A 298 45.68 -8.97 -6.31
N ALA A 299 45.83 -8.78 -7.64
CA ALA A 299 46.02 -9.86 -8.61
C ALA A 299 47.29 -10.70 -8.41
N THR A 300 48.16 -10.37 -7.44
CA THR A 300 49.40 -11.12 -7.21
C THR A 300 49.25 -12.29 -6.22
N THR A 301 48.15 -12.42 -5.46
CA THR A 301 48.10 -13.43 -4.37
C THR A 301 47.27 -14.68 -4.69
N LEU A 302 46.37 -14.67 -5.68
CA LEU A 302 45.50 -15.83 -5.97
C LEU A 302 45.76 -16.52 -7.32
N GLY A 303 46.49 -15.86 -8.24
CA GLY A 303 46.85 -16.44 -9.54
C GLY A 303 47.87 -17.59 -9.48
N SER A 304 48.48 -17.87 -8.32
CA SER A 304 49.45 -18.95 -8.14
C SER A 304 48.86 -20.26 -7.60
N ILE A 305 47.57 -20.30 -7.23
CA ILE A 305 46.94 -21.50 -6.66
C ILE A 305 46.15 -22.30 -7.71
N PHE A 306 45.52 -21.63 -8.67
CA PHE A 306 44.68 -22.27 -9.68
C PHE A 306 45.27 -22.09 -11.08
N GLY A 307 46.26 -22.90 -11.40
CA GLY A 307 46.79 -23.00 -12.76
C GLY A 307 45.82 -23.72 -13.68
N GLY A 308 45.51 -23.12 -14.83
CA GLY A 308 45.04 -23.86 -16.02
C GLY A 308 43.77 -23.35 -16.70
N ARG A 309 44.00 -22.81 -17.90
CA ARG A 309 43.15 -22.63 -19.10
C ARG A 309 41.63 -22.96 -19.05
N SER A 310 40.91 -22.00 -19.63
CA SER A 310 39.49 -21.92 -20.00
C SER A 310 38.84 -23.17 -20.60
N SER A 311 37.64 -23.49 -20.09
CA SER A 311 36.51 -24.03 -20.85
C SER A 311 35.22 -23.65 -20.11
N ALA A 312 34.20 -23.21 -20.85
CA ALA A 312 33.01 -22.53 -20.35
C ALA A 312 32.09 -23.36 -19.44
N THR A 313 31.94 -22.91 -18.19
CA THR A 313 30.73 -22.84 -17.34
C THR A 313 31.06 -21.80 -16.26
N ALA A 314 30.85 -20.51 -16.51
CA ALA A 314 31.65 -19.44 -15.90
C ALA A 314 31.01 -18.80 -14.65
N SER A 315 31.12 -19.44 -13.48
CA SER A 315 30.81 -18.82 -12.16
C SER A 315 32.05 -18.72 -11.27
N GLY A 316 33.10 -18.07 -11.78
CA GLY A 316 34.26 -17.64 -10.97
C GLY A 316 34.01 -16.26 -10.33
N PRO A 317 34.76 -15.89 -9.27
CA PRO A 317 34.63 -14.56 -8.65
C PRO A 317 35.01 -13.44 -9.63
N ILE A 318 34.10 -12.48 -9.83
CA ILE A 318 34.34 -11.27 -10.65
C ILE A 318 35.12 -10.27 -9.79
N ALA A 319 36.25 -9.79 -10.30
CA ALA A 319 37.12 -8.89 -9.53
C ALA A 319 36.38 -7.61 -9.12
N GLY A 320 36.37 -7.32 -7.81
CA GLY A 320 35.70 -6.17 -7.21
C GLY A 320 34.19 -6.28 -7.06
N VAL A 321 33.59 -7.45 -7.37
CA VAL A 321 32.19 -7.75 -7.07
C VAL A 321 32.14 -8.79 -5.96
N LEU A 322 31.24 -8.60 -5.00
CA LEU A 322 31.02 -9.55 -3.91
C LEU A 322 29.54 -9.89 -3.81
N ALA A 323 29.23 -11.18 -3.63
CA ALA A 323 27.86 -11.61 -3.41
C ALA A 323 27.32 -11.02 -2.09
N PRO A 324 26.14 -10.40 -2.09
CA PRO A 324 25.54 -9.83 -0.89
C PRO A 324 25.13 -10.94 0.08
N VAL A 325 25.35 -10.73 1.39
CA VAL A 325 24.84 -11.61 2.44
C VAL A 325 24.21 -10.80 3.59
N PRO A 326 23.18 -11.34 4.27
CA PRO A 326 22.59 -10.71 5.45
C PRO A 326 23.62 -10.38 6.53
N GLY A 327 23.51 -9.19 7.12
CA GLY A 327 24.43 -8.67 8.14
C GLY A 327 25.63 -7.89 7.58
N MET A 328 25.82 -7.85 6.26
CA MET A 328 26.84 -6.97 5.65
C MET A 328 26.48 -5.50 5.88
N LEU A 329 27.45 -4.74 6.42
CA LEU A 329 27.41 -3.28 6.37
C LEU A 329 27.65 -2.84 4.93
N VAL A 330 26.83 -1.91 4.47
CA VAL A 330 26.91 -1.37 3.13
C VAL A 330 26.86 0.15 3.14
N GLU A 331 27.56 0.76 2.19
CA GLU A 331 27.59 2.19 1.97
C GLU A 331 27.35 2.52 0.50
N LYS A 332 26.81 3.71 0.24
CA LYS A 332 26.55 4.20 -1.11
C LYS A 332 26.62 5.71 -1.17
N VAL A 333 26.92 6.23 -2.36
CA VAL A 333 26.77 7.64 -2.69
C VAL A 333 25.76 7.76 -3.82
N GLY A 334 24.66 8.47 -3.56
CA GLY A 334 23.55 8.66 -4.50
C GLY A 334 23.28 10.13 -4.80
N ARG A 335 22.65 10.39 -5.95
CA ARG A 335 22.31 11.75 -6.41
C ARG A 335 21.48 12.51 -5.38
N THR A 336 20.47 11.86 -4.78
CA THR A 336 19.51 12.54 -3.91
C THR A 336 20.04 12.61 -2.48
N THR A 337 20.48 11.49 -1.92
CA THR A 337 20.82 11.41 -0.48
C THR A 337 22.29 11.62 -0.17
N GLY A 338 23.16 11.68 -1.18
CA GLY A 338 24.60 11.70 -0.99
C GLY A 338 25.09 10.40 -0.34
N TYR A 339 26.01 10.51 0.62
CA TYR A 339 26.54 9.37 1.37
C TYR A 339 25.53 8.83 2.39
N THR A 340 25.27 7.53 2.36
CA THR A 340 24.52 6.83 3.42
C THR A 340 25.13 5.47 3.67
N SER A 341 24.84 4.90 4.84
CA SER A 341 25.25 3.54 5.19
C SER A 341 24.15 2.81 5.96
N SER A 342 24.01 1.52 5.73
CA SER A 342 23.04 0.65 6.41
C SER A 342 23.53 -0.80 6.42
N VAL A 343 22.65 -1.76 6.73
CA VAL A 343 22.95 -3.19 6.85
C VAL A 343 21.99 -4.01 6.00
N ILE A 344 22.51 -4.97 5.25
CA ILE A 344 21.68 -5.91 4.50
C ILE A 344 20.90 -6.77 5.50
N ILE A 345 19.57 -6.75 5.39
CA ILE A 345 18.69 -7.57 6.25
C ILE A 345 18.27 -8.86 5.58
N ALA A 346 18.04 -8.82 4.26
CA ALA A 346 17.64 -10.00 3.51
C ALA A 346 18.22 -10.03 2.10
N THR A 347 18.47 -11.23 1.60
CA THR A 347 18.88 -11.54 0.22
C THR A 347 17.87 -12.49 -0.42
N GLY A 348 17.99 -12.73 -1.73
CA GLY A 348 17.03 -13.58 -2.44
C GLY A 348 15.62 -12.99 -2.45
N VAL A 349 15.50 -11.68 -2.30
CA VAL A 349 14.21 -11.00 -2.09
C VAL A 349 13.37 -11.13 -3.35
N ARG A 350 12.20 -11.74 -3.17
CA ARG A 350 11.14 -11.83 -4.17
C ARG A 350 10.07 -10.82 -3.79
N ALA A 351 9.85 -9.81 -4.61
CA ALA A 351 8.92 -8.73 -4.31
C ALA A 351 8.29 -8.14 -5.58
N PRO A 352 6.98 -7.84 -5.59
CA PRO A 352 6.39 -6.99 -6.61
C PRO A 352 6.90 -5.55 -6.43
N VAL A 353 7.33 -4.94 -7.53
CA VAL A 353 7.75 -3.54 -7.56
C VAL A 353 6.84 -2.79 -8.52
N SER A 354 6.17 -1.76 -8.03
CA SER A 354 5.38 -0.85 -8.86
C SER A 354 6.30 -0.03 -9.75
N THR A 355 6.08 -0.08 -11.06
CA THR A 355 6.83 0.71 -12.04
C THR A 355 5.86 1.53 -12.90
N PRO A 356 6.33 2.54 -13.65
CA PRO A 356 5.51 3.24 -14.64
C PRO A 356 4.92 2.34 -15.74
N ARG A 357 5.42 1.10 -15.89
CA ARG A 357 4.86 0.08 -16.81
C ARG A 357 3.78 -0.79 -16.17
N GLY A 358 3.54 -0.66 -14.86
CA GLY A 358 2.79 -1.62 -14.06
C GLY A 358 3.68 -2.37 -13.05
N PRO A 359 3.11 -3.27 -12.23
CA PRO A 359 3.89 -4.09 -11.32
C PRO A 359 4.81 -5.04 -12.08
N VAL A 360 6.07 -5.14 -11.63
CA VAL A 360 7.06 -6.10 -12.12
C VAL A 360 7.48 -6.97 -10.95
N LEU A 361 7.40 -8.29 -11.10
CA LEU A 361 7.91 -9.21 -10.09
C LEU A 361 9.43 -9.28 -10.18
N TYR A 362 10.10 -8.86 -9.12
CA TYR A 362 11.53 -9.12 -8.98
C TYR A 362 11.76 -10.40 -8.19
N THR A 363 12.69 -11.23 -8.66
CA THR A 363 12.84 -12.62 -8.18
C THR A 363 14.10 -12.90 -7.37
N ASP A 364 15.09 -12.00 -7.40
CA ASP A 364 16.34 -12.14 -6.62
C ASP A 364 16.97 -10.76 -6.35
N LEU A 365 16.45 -10.06 -5.36
CA LEU A 365 16.96 -8.76 -4.90
C LEU A 365 17.59 -8.84 -3.51
N VAL A 366 18.15 -7.72 -3.07
CA VAL A 366 18.66 -7.51 -1.72
C VAL A 366 17.84 -6.42 -1.04
N PHE A 367 17.43 -6.64 0.21
CA PHE A 367 16.73 -5.63 1.00
C PHE A 367 17.66 -4.99 2.04
N VAL A 368 17.65 -3.66 2.04
CA VAL A 368 18.39 -2.82 2.97
C VAL A 368 17.45 -1.73 3.49
N PRO A 369 17.23 -1.59 4.80
CA PRO A 369 16.41 -0.51 5.33
C PRO A 369 17.19 0.80 5.37
N TYR A 370 16.48 1.91 5.24
CA TYR A 370 16.94 3.28 5.44
C TYR A 370 18.18 3.67 4.62
N LEU A 371 18.35 3.13 3.42
CA LEU A 371 19.54 3.37 2.60
C LEU A 371 19.34 4.46 1.54
N SER A 372 18.14 4.62 0.97
CA SER A 372 17.96 5.43 -0.23
C SER A 372 16.65 6.24 -0.26
N MET A 373 16.57 7.17 -1.20
CA MET A 373 15.34 7.87 -1.60
C MET A 373 15.14 7.82 -3.12
N ALA A 374 13.98 8.26 -3.59
CA ALA A 374 13.73 8.48 -5.02
C ALA A 374 14.85 9.37 -5.64
N GLY A 375 15.39 8.95 -6.77
CA GLY A 375 16.55 9.57 -7.44
C GLY A 375 17.91 8.94 -7.09
N ASP A 376 18.01 8.11 -6.06
CA ASP A 376 19.23 7.31 -5.83
C ASP A 376 19.29 6.04 -6.69
N SER A 377 18.24 5.71 -7.44
CA SER A 377 18.25 4.58 -8.38
C SER A 377 19.46 4.63 -9.29
N GLY A 378 20.16 3.51 -9.44
CA GLY A 378 21.44 3.45 -10.16
C GLY A 378 22.67 3.58 -9.26
N SER A 379 22.54 4.00 -8.00
CA SER A 379 23.70 4.12 -7.09
C SER A 379 24.32 2.74 -6.84
N ALA A 380 25.64 2.64 -7.01
CA ALA A 380 26.39 1.46 -6.60
C ALA A 380 26.46 1.38 -5.08
N VAL A 381 26.19 0.19 -4.54
CA VAL A 381 26.23 -0.12 -3.12
C VAL A 381 27.43 -1.02 -2.85
N LEU A 382 28.35 -0.57 -2.01
CA LEU A 382 29.63 -1.23 -1.73
C LEU A 382 29.66 -1.75 -0.29
N LEU A 383 30.49 -2.76 -0.04
CA LEU A 383 30.73 -3.30 1.30
C LEU A 383 31.46 -2.25 2.16
N GLY A 384 30.87 -1.78 3.24
CA GLY A 384 31.50 -0.81 4.14
C GLY A 384 30.52 0.04 4.93
N GLY A 385 30.97 1.22 5.37
CA GLY A 385 30.19 2.15 6.18
C GLY A 385 29.96 1.71 7.64
N THR A 386 29.21 2.54 8.37
CA THR A 386 28.94 2.35 9.81
C THR A 386 27.62 1.62 10.08
N GLY A 387 26.75 1.55 9.06
CA GLY A 387 25.37 1.08 9.19
C GLY A 387 24.42 2.06 9.90
N LYS A 388 24.87 3.31 10.15
CA LYS A 388 24.14 4.30 10.97
C LYS A 388 23.86 5.61 10.24
N ASP A 389 24.45 5.84 9.08
CA ASP A 389 24.23 7.05 8.28
C ASP A 389 22.96 6.86 7.43
N ILE A 390 21.82 6.73 8.12
CA ILE A 390 20.55 6.26 7.56
C ILE A 390 19.67 7.40 7.04
N VAL A 391 18.77 7.06 6.11
CA VAL A 391 17.67 7.91 5.64
C VAL A 391 16.44 7.68 6.53
N PRO A 392 15.96 8.67 7.30
CA PRO A 392 14.79 8.50 8.15
C PRO A 392 13.53 8.13 7.33
N PRO A 393 12.68 7.21 7.82
CA PRO A 393 11.45 6.82 7.12
C PRO A 393 10.45 7.96 6.99
N TRP A 394 9.76 8.05 5.85
CA TRP A 394 8.79 9.13 5.58
C TRP A 394 7.57 9.08 6.51
N VAL A 395 7.22 7.91 7.05
CA VAL A 395 6.12 7.77 8.00
C VAL A 395 6.35 8.53 9.32
N PHE A 396 7.59 8.92 9.63
CA PHE A 396 7.90 9.82 10.74
C PHE A 396 7.50 11.29 10.48
N LEU A 397 7.27 11.69 9.22
CA LEU A 397 6.74 13.01 8.83
C LEU A 397 5.23 13.00 8.46
N LEU A 398 4.58 11.83 8.47
CA LEU A 398 3.19 11.59 8.04
C LEU A 398 2.18 11.47 9.19
N PHE A 399 2.56 11.71 10.44
CA PHE A 399 1.64 11.67 11.59
C PHE A 399 0.72 12.91 11.69
N LEU A 400 0.43 13.56 10.57
CA LEU A 400 -0.43 14.73 10.50
C LEU A 400 -1.80 14.29 9.97
N CYS A 401 -2.80 14.27 10.84
CA CYS A 401 -4.20 14.34 10.41
C CYS A 401 -4.35 15.55 9.46
N PRO A 402 -4.63 15.37 8.16
CA PRO A 402 -4.67 16.48 7.20
C PRO A 402 -5.59 17.61 7.66
N LEU A 403 -6.75 17.26 8.26
CA LEU A 403 -7.61 18.22 8.94
C LEU A 403 -6.91 19.04 10.03
N LEU A 404 -6.19 18.39 10.98
CA LEU A 404 -5.49 19.09 12.06
C LEU A 404 -4.34 19.94 11.55
N LEU A 405 -3.64 19.49 10.50
CA LEU A 405 -2.61 20.28 9.84
C LEU A 405 -3.21 21.52 9.17
N THR A 406 -4.29 21.38 8.41
CA THR A 406 -4.94 22.50 7.73
C THR A 406 -5.48 23.51 8.73
N VAL A 407 -6.18 23.07 9.78
CA VAL A 407 -6.72 23.96 10.82
C VAL A 407 -5.60 24.58 11.66
N GLY A 408 -4.59 23.80 12.04
CA GLY A 408 -3.43 24.27 12.80
C GLY A 408 -2.61 25.31 12.03
N THR A 409 -2.44 25.12 10.72
CA THR A 409 -1.80 26.11 9.84
C THR A 409 -2.66 27.37 9.69
N TYR A 410 -3.98 27.22 9.55
CA TYR A 410 -4.89 28.36 9.36
C TYR A 410 -4.94 29.31 10.58
N TYR A 411 -4.91 28.77 11.81
CA TYR A 411 -4.97 29.55 13.05
C TYR A 411 -3.61 29.72 13.76
N GLU A 412 -2.50 29.23 13.18
CA GLU A 412 -1.17 29.20 13.81
C GLU A 412 -1.12 28.46 15.16
N LEU A 413 -1.91 27.39 15.30
CA LEU A 413 -2.01 26.58 16.51
C LEU A 413 -1.17 25.30 16.43
N PRO A 414 -0.55 24.86 17.54
CA PRO A 414 0.26 23.63 17.58
C PRO A 414 -0.61 22.36 17.69
N LEU A 415 -1.71 22.27 16.95
CA LEU A 415 -2.66 21.14 17.00
C LEU A 415 -2.03 19.79 16.62
N VAL A 416 -0.92 19.85 15.89
CA VAL A 416 -0.09 18.70 15.50
C VAL A 416 0.59 18.05 16.70
N ASP A 417 1.03 18.87 17.65
CA ASP A 417 1.76 18.43 18.83
C ASP A 417 0.84 17.73 19.86
N ASP A 418 -0.48 17.84 19.66
CA ASP A 418 -1.53 17.30 20.52
C ASP A 418 -2.14 15.99 20.01
N HIS A 419 -1.50 15.31 19.05
CA HIS A 419 -2.00 14.06 18.48
C HIS A 419 -2.32 13.00 19.55
N ASP A 420 -1.48 12.88 20.58
CA ASP A 420 -1.70 11.96 21.69
C ASP A 420 -2.93 12.35 22.53
N VAL A 421 -3.16 13.65 22.75
CA VAL A 421 -4.33 14.15 23.49
C VAL A 421 -5.60 13.92 22.67
N GLY A 422 -5.54 14.14 21.35
CA GLY A 422 -6.64 13.87 20.41
C GLY A 422 -7.00 12.38 20.32
N ASP A 423 -6.00 11.49 20.23
CA ASP A 423 -6.22 10.04 20.23
C ASP A 423 -6.86 9.58 21.55
N ARG A 424 -6.40 10.10 22.70
CA ARG A 424 -6.99 9.82 24.00
C ARG A 424 -8.41 10.35 24.13
N PHE A 425 -8.69 11.57 23.68
CA PHE A 425 -10.06 12.12 23.70
C PHE A 425 -11.02 11.27 22.83
N ARG A 426 -10.58 10.84 21.64
CA ARG A 426 -11.33 9.89 20.82
C ARG A 426 -11.58 8.59 21.58
N ASP A 427 -10.52 7.92 22.00
CA ASP A 427 -10.56 6.53 22.44
C ASP A 427 -11.11 6.38 23.86
N GLU A 428 -10.89 7.38 24.72
CA GLU A 428 -11.28 7.36 26.13
C GLU A 428 -12.55 8.18 26.42
N PHE A 429 -13.05 9.03 25.52
CA PHE A 429 -14.26 9.84 25.76
C PHE A 429 -15.33 9.63 24.66
N LEU A 430 -15.03 9.96 23.40
CA LEU A 430 -16.04 9.94 22.33
C LEU A 430 -16.55 8.54 21.98
N THR A 431 -15.70 7.51 22.04
CA THR A 431 -16.12 6.12 21.78
C THR A 431 -17.16 5.59 22.76
N GLN A 432 -17.31 6.22 23.93
CA GLN A 432 -18.15 5.73 25.01
C GLN A 432 -19.64 6.05 24.86
N SER A 433 -20.03 6.91 23.90
CA SER A 433 -21.42 7.34 23.72
C SER A 433 -21.90 7.21 22.28
N ARG A 434 -23.22 7.13 22.08
CA ARG A 434 -23.86 7.15 20.73
C ARG A 434 -23.54 8.42 19.96
N VAL A 435 -23.74 9.59 20.58
CA VAL A 435 -23.43 10.88 19.96
C VAL A 435 -21.93 11.01 19.70
N GLY A 436 -21.07 10.60 20.65
CA GLY A 436 -19.62 10.67 20.46
C GLY A 436 -19.15 9.84 19.26
N ARG A 437 -19.66 8.62 19.07
CA ARG A 437 -19.35 7.78 17.91
C ARG A 437 -19.88 8.34 16.58
N LEU A 438 -21.00 9.06 16.59
CA LEU A 438 -21.47 9.81 15.43
C LEU A 438 -20.49 10.93 15.09
N LEU A 439 -20.13 11.74 16.08
CA LEU A 439 -19.19 12.85 15.93
C LEU A 439 -17.81 12.41 15.47
N LEU A 440 -17.32 11.22 15.85
CA LEU A 440 -16.05 10.68 15.36
C LEU A 440 -15.99 10.51 13.85
N ARG A 441 -17.12 10.26 13.19
CA ARG A 441 -17.15 9.97 11.75
C ARG A 441 -17.17 11.24 10.92
N LEU A 442 -17.78 12.31 11.43
CA LEU A 442 -18.02 13.53 10.66
C LEU A 442 -16.74 14.21 10.17
N PRO A 443 -15.67 14.36 10.98
CA PRO A 443 -14.41 14.95 10.51
C PRO A 443 -13.77 14.15 9.38
N TYR A 444 -13.85 12.82 9.40
CA TYR A 444 -13.29 11.97 8.34
C TYR A 444 -14.10 12.02 7.04
N ILE A 445 -15.44 12.01 7.13
CA ILE A 445 -16.31 12.06 5.95
C ILE A 445 -16.23 13.44 5.29
N ASN A 446 -16.10 14.49 6.08
CA ASN A 446 -16.09 15.88 5.60
C ASN A 446 -14.68 16.46 5.52
N GLU A 447 -13.63 15.66 5.70
CA GLU A 447 -12.23 16.12 5.73
C GLU A 447 -11.89 16.89 4.46
N LEU A 448 -12.24 16.32 3.31
CA LEU A 448 -11.99 16.95 2.02
C LEU A 448 -12.73 18.30 1.89
N ALA A 449 -13.98 18.38 2.35
CA ALA A 449 -14.75 19.62 2.31
C ALA A 449 -14.16 20.75 3.16
N VAL A 450 -13.58 20.43 4.34
CA VAL A 450 -12.93 21.42 5.20
C VAL A 450 -11.56 21.83 4.64
N THR A 451 -10.76 20.86 4.19
CA THR A 451 -9.43 21.12 3.60
C THR A 451 -9.53 21.95 2.32
N GLU A 452 -10.50 21.67 1.45
CA GLU A 452 -10.76 22.47 0.24
C GLU A 452 -11.23 23.89 0.56
N ARG A 453 -12.03 24.08 1.62
CA ARG A 453 -12.57 25.38 2.00
C ARG A 453 -11.51 26.32 2.57
N LEU A 454 -10.57 25.78 3.34
CA LEU A 454 -9.47 26.55 3.94
C LEU A 454 -8.26 26.65 2.99
N ALA A 455 -8.27 25.93 1.86
CA ALA A 455 -7.21 26.01 0.86
C ALA A 455 -7.09 27.45 0.33
N ASN A 456 -5.90 28.04 0.51
CA ASN A 456 -5.55 29.40 0.08
C ASN A 456 -6.29 30.55 0.80
N VAL A 457 -6.84 30.29 2.00
CA VAL A 457 -7.42 31.32 2.86
C VAL A 457 -6.53 31.50 4.10
N THR A 458 -6.31 32.73 4.54
CA THR A 458 -5.52 33.04 5.75
C THR A 458 -6.41 33.71 6.79
N ALA A 459 -6.35 33.27 8.04
CA ALA A 459 -7.05 33.91 9.14
C ALA A 459 -6.54 35.35 9.36
N SER A 460 -7.42 36.23 9.82
CA SER A 460 -7.01 37.55 10.28
C SER A 460 -6.22 37.47 11.60
N PRO A 461 -5.38 38.48 11.92
CA PRO A 461 -4.65 38.50 13.19
C PRO A 461 -5.55 38.41 14.42
N ASP A 462 -6.76 39.00 14.37
CA ASP A 462 -7.73 38.93 15.45
C ASP A 462 -8.28 37.49 15.62
N GLU A 463 -8.56 36.78 14.51
CA GLU A 463 -9.01 35.38 14.55
C GLU A 463 -7.94 34.44 15.12
N ILE A 464 -6.67 34.64 14.76
CA ILE A 464 -5.53 33.89 15.30
C ILE A 464 -5.44 34.11 16.81
N ALA A 465 -5.51 35.37 17.26
CA ALA A 465 -5.43 35.70 18.68
C ALA A 465 -6.57 35.10 19.51
N TYR A 466 -7.81 35.11 19.00
CA TYR A 466 -8.94 34.46 19.68
C TYR A 466 -8.81 32.94 19.68
N ALA A 467 -8.37 32.32 18.58
CA ALA A 467 -8.17 30.87 18.52
C ALA A 467 -7.10 30.40 19.51
N ASP A 468 -5.99 31.13 19.63
CA ASP A 468 -4.91 30.86 20.60
C ASP A 468 -5.39 30.97 22.05
N GLN A 469 -6.18 32.01 22.36
CA GLN A 469 -6.76 32.20 23.70
C GLN A 469 -7.61 30.99 24.12
N TYR A 470 -8.54 30.54 23.28
CA TYR A 470 -9.41 29.41 23.62
C TYR A 470 -8.68 28.07 23.60
N TYR A 471 -7.73 27.89 22.67
CA TYR A 471 -6.87 26.71 22.67
C TYR A 471 -6.09 26.59 23.99
N SER A 472 -5.40 27.65 24.37
CA SER A 472 -4.62 27.69 25.62
C SER A 472 -5.49 27.49 26.87
N THR A 473 -6.70 28.03 26.87
CA THR A 473 -7.63 27.93 28.01
C THR A 473 -8.17 26.51 28.19
N TYR A 474 -8.58 25.86 27.10
CA TYR A 474 -9.31 24.58 27.18
C TYR A 474 -8.44 23.34 27.01
N ARG A 475 -7.25 23.44 26.41
CA ARG A 475 -6.35 22.30 26.21
C ARG A 475 -5.96 21.65 27.54
N ASP A 476 -5.47 22.44 28.49
CA ASP A 476 -4.98 21.92 29.77
C ASP A 476 -6.14 21.39 30.63
N PHE A 477 -7.30 22.07 30.61
CA PHE A 477 -8.53 21.58 31.21
C PHE A 477 -8.97 20.21 30.66
N MET A 478 -8.92 20.02 29.34
CA MET A 478 -9.23 18.72 28.72
C MET A 478 -8.25 17.62 29.15
N VAL A 479 -6.94 17.92 29.20
CA VAL A 479 -5.92 16.98 29.67
C VAL A 479 -6.18 16.57 31.12
N GLU A 480 -6.54 17.52 31.98
CA GLU A 480 -6.88 17.27 33.38
C GLU A 480 -8.10 16.34 33.51
N VAL A 481 -9.19 16.65 32.83
CA VAL A 481 -10.42 15.81 32.83
C VAL A 481 -10.19 14.43 32.19
N LEU A 482 -9.26 14.31 31.23
CA LEU A 482 -8.86 13.01 30.65
C LEU A 482 -8.03 12.16 31.60
N ASN A 483 -7.17 12.79 32.41
CA ASN A 483 -6.33 12.09 33.37
C ASN A 483 -7.11 11.64 34.63
N ASP A 484 -8.19 12.34 34.99
CA ASP A 484 -9.10 11.96 36.06
C ASP A 484 -10.55 11.79 35.55
N PRO A 485 -10.94 10.58 35.14
CA PRO A 485 -12.32 10.29 34.72
C PRO A 485 -13.40 10.52 35.80
N ASP A 486 -13.02 10.66 37.08
CA ASP A 486 -13.90 10.97 38.21
C ASP A 486 -13.81 12.44 38.67
N SER A 487 -13.16 13.30 37.88
CA SER A 487 -12.96 14.73 38.15
C SER A 487 -14.26 15.43 38.63
N PRO A 488 -14.17 16.33 39.64
CA PRO A 488 -15.31 17.08 40.16
C PRO A 488 -15.76 18.22 39.23
N GLU A 489 -15.01 18.48 38.16
CA GLU A 489 -15.30 19.56 37.22
C GLU A 489 -16.64 19.37 36.50
N VAL A 490 -17.34 20.47 36.27
CA VAL A 490 -18.67 20.51 35.63
C VAL A 490 -18.69 21.53 34.50
N VAL A 491 -19.63 21.38 33.57
CA VAL A 491 -19.91 22.41 32.57
C VAL A 491 -20.46 23.68 33.26
N THR A 492 -19.83 24.82 33.04
CA THR A 492 -20.21 26.12 33.63
C THR A 492 -20.91 27.02 32.62
N GLU A 493 -21.49 28.13 33.08
CA GLU A 493 -22.06 29.15 32.19
C GLU A 493 -20.97 29.78 31.29
N GLU A 494 -19.77 30.00 31.84
CA GLU A 494 -18.61 30.52 31.11
C GLU A 494 -18.21 29.60 29.94
N HIS A 495 -18.18 28.27 30.16
CA HIS A 495 -17.91 27.32 29.08
C HIS A 495 -18.94 27.42 27.94
N LEU A 496 -20.21 27.64 28.28
CA LEU A 496 -21.26 27.78 27.28
C LEU A 496 -21.17 29.12 26.55
N GLU A 497 -20.96 30.23 27.27
CA GLU A 497 -20.76 31.56 26.70
C GLU A 497 -19.58 31.59 25.71
N ASP A 498 -18.47 30.98 26.07
CA ASP A 498 -17.28 30.83 25.21
C ASP A 498 -17.58 30.00 23.96
N ALA A 499 -18.26 28.85 24.12
CA ALA A 499 -18.67 28.03 22.98
C ALA A 499 -19.60 28.80 22.03
N GLY A 500 -20.52 29.60 22.58
CA GLY A 500 -21.39 30.49 21.80
C GLY A 500 -20.60 31.57 21.06
N PHE A 501 -19.56 32.15 21.69
CA PHE A 501 -18.69 33.14 21.08
C PHE A 501 -17.88 32.55 19.91
N VAL A 502 -17.30 31.36 20.10
CA VAL A 502 -16.55 30.64 19.05
C VAL A 502 -17.45 30.34 17.85
N ILE A 503 -18.66 29.82 18.07
CA ILE A 503 -19.63 29.54 17.00
C ILE A 503 -19.97 30.84 16.24
N ASN A 504 -20.15 31.95 16.95
CA ASN A 504 -20.44 33.24 16.34
C ASN A 504 -19.28 33.79 15.49
N GLY A 505 -18.03 33.56 15.91
CA GLY A 505 -16.85 33.88 15.11
C GLY A 505 -16.80 33.04 13.83
N LEU A 506 -16.91 31.72 13.95
CA LEU A 506 -16.90 30.78 12.82
C LEU A 506 -18.04 31.06 11.83
N ALA A 507 -19.22 31.46 12.30
CA ALA A 507 -20.36 31.84 11.47
C ALA A 507 -20.10 33.08 10.59
N GLN A 508 -19.15 33.93 10.97
CA GLN A 508 -18.80 35.13 10.21
C GLN A 508 -17.71 34.87 9.17
N THR A 509 -16.88 33.84 9.37
CA THR A 509 -15.66 33.66 8.56
C THR A 509 -15.54 32.31 7.85
N VAL A 510 -15.94 31.19 8.45
CA VAL A 510 -15.67 29.84 7.93
C VAL A 510 -16.93 29.04 7.57
N LEU A 511 -18.02 29.21 8.32
CA LEU A 511 -19.26 28.43 8.13
C LEU A 511 -20.16 29.06 7.08
N THR A 512 -20.83 28.23 6.27
CA THR A 512 -21.96 28.69 5.46
C THR A 512 -23.12 29.11 6.36
N SER A 513 -24.07 29.90 5.85
CA SER A 513 -25.23 30.32 6.64
C SER A 513 -26.09 29.15 7.15
N MET A 514 -26.12 28.02 6.44
CA MET A 514 -26.85 26.82 6.88
C MET A 514 -26.11 26.08 8.00
N GLU A 515 -24.79 25.94 7.88
CA GLU A 515 -23.94 25.34 8.91
C GLU A 515 -23.90 26.20 10.18
N ALA A 516 -23.85 27.52 10.06
CA ALA A 516 -23.94 28.44 11.18
C ALA A 516 -25.27 28.30 11.93
N ASN A 517 -26.40 28.24 11.21
CA ASN A 517 -27.71 28.03 11.82
C ASN A 517 -27.81 26.68 12.55
N LEU A 518 -27.22 25.63 11.97
CA LEU A 518 -27.12 24.33 12.62
C LEU A 518 -26.26 24.39 13.88
N ALA A 519 -25.08 25.01 13.82
CA ALA A 519 -24.18 25.12 14.97
C ALA A 519 -24.86 25.82 16.15
N PHE A 520 -25.59 26.91 15.89
CA PHE A 520 -26.41 27.57 16.92
C PHE A 520 -27.60 26.72 17.39
N SER A 521 -28.24 25.94 16.51
CA SER A 521 -29.32 25.02 16.89
C SER A 521 -28.82 23.92 17.84
N LEU A 522 -27.69 23.29 17.52
CA LEU A 522 -27.04 22.29 18.36
C LEU A 522 -26.51 22.90 19.66
N TYR A 523 -25.98 24.11 19.62
CA TYR A 523 -25.59 24.84 20.83
C TYR A 523 -26.77 25.00 21.81
N GLU A 524 -27.91 25.49 21.35
CA GLU A 524 -29.09 25.70 22.20
C GLU A 524 -29.74 24.38 22.66
N LYS A 525 -29.85 23.39 21.76
CA LYS A 525 -30.65 22.18 22.00
C LYS A 525 -29.85 21.01 22.57
N ALA A 526 -28.55 20.95 22.30
CA ALA A 526 -27.69 19.83 22.70
C ALA A 526 -26.61 20.25 23.71
N LEU A 527 -25.96 21.41 23.53
CA LEU A 527 -24.86 21.82 24.41
C LEU A 527 -25.33 22.50 25.70
N LYS A 528 -26.21 23.52 25.64
CA LYS A 528 -26.70 24.22 26.85
C LYS A 528 -27.32 23.32 27.92
N PRO A 529 -28.08 22.25 27.58
CA PRO A 529 -28.61 21.34 28.60
C PRO A 529 -27.53 20.65 29.46
N THR A 530 -26.26 20.67 29.05
CA THR A 530 -25.15 20.10 29.82
C THR A 530 -24.71 20.94 31.01
N LEU A 531 -25.23 22.16 31.19
CA LEU A 531 -24.90 23.04 32.31
C LEU A 531 -25.00 22.30 33.66
N GLY A 532 -23.90 22.30 34.43
CA GLY A 532 -23.78 21.64 35.71
C GLY A 532 -23.51 20.12 35.66
N MET A 533 -23.38 19.52 34.47
CA MET A 533 -23.00 18.11 34.32
C MET A 533 -21.48 17.91 34.44
N ASN A 534 -21.06 16.88 35.17
CA ASN A 534 -19.68 16.39 35.14
C ASN A 534 -19.45 15.41 33.98
N ARG A 535 -18.19 14.98 33.78
CA ARG A 535 -17.78 14.05 32.69
C ARG A 535 -18.71 12.85 32.53
N ARG A 536 -19.05 12.15 33.62
CA ARG A 536 -19.90 10.95 33.57
C ARG A 536 -21.34 11.27 33.17
N GLN A 537 -21.87 12.39 33.66
CA GLN A 537 -23.21 12.84 33.32
C GLN A 537 -23.29 13.30 31.86
N VAL A 538 -22.26 14.00 31.36
CA VAL A 538 -22.15 14.34 29.94
C VAL A 538 -22.08 13.08 29.07
N LEU A 539 -21.28 12.08 29.44
CA LEU A 539 -21.23 10.81 28.70
C LEU A 539 -22.56 10.06 28.71
N ALA A 540 -23.25 10.02 29.84
CA ALA A 540 -24.57 9.40 29.94
C ALA A 540 -25.60 10.15 29.07
N TYR A 541 -25.60 11.48 29.11
CA TYR A 541 -26.45 12.32 28.27
C TYR A 541 -26.15 12.15 26.78
N MET A 542 -24.87 12.08 26.40
CA MET A 542 -24.42 11.79 25.03
C MET A 542 -24.77 10.37 24.56
N ASP A 543 -25.04 9.43 25.46
CA ASP A 543 -25.49 8.08 25.11
C ASP A 543 -27.02 7.96 25.04
N GLU A 544 -27.76 9.01 25.40
CA GLU A 544 -29.22 9.03 25.25
C GLU A 544 -29.64 8.98 23.79
N GLN A 545 -30.56 8.07 23.48
CA GLN A 545 -31.11 7.92 22.14
C GLN A 545 -31.82 9.19 21.66
N SER A 546 -32.52 9.90 22.55
CA SER A 546 -33.21 11.16 22.24
C SER A 546 -32.25 12.26 21.78
N LEU A 547 -31.08 12.36 22.41
CA LEU A 547 -30.07 13.32 22.01
C LEU A 547 -29.41 12.91 20.69
N TYR A 548 -29.12 11.63 20.52
CA TYR A 548 -28.63 11.09 19.24
C TYR A 548 -29.58 11.41 18.09
N ASP A 549 -30.88 11.14 18.24
CA ASP A 549 -31.88 11.38 17.21
C ASP A 549 -32.01 12.89 16.90
N LEU A 550 -31.92 13.74 17.92
CA LEU A 550 -31.91 15.20 17.76
C LEU A 550 -30.69 15.67 16.97
N VAL A 551 -29.49 15.27 17.40
CA VAL A 551 -28.22 15.67 16.76
C VAL A 551 -28.20 15.20 15.32
N LEU A 552 -28.60 13.96 15.07
CA LEU A 552 -28.68 13.39 13.72
C LEU A 552 -29.68 14.13 12.83
N ALA A 553 -30.89 14.42 13.32
CA ALA A 553 -31.91 15.14 12.55
C ALA A 553 -31.50 16.58 12.22
N GLU A 554 -30.87 17.28 13.17
CA GLU A 554 -30.34 18.63 12.97
C GLU A 554 -29.23 18.59 11.90
N LEU A 555 -28.29 17.66 12.03
CA LEU A 555 -27.24 17.44 11.05
C LEU A 555 -27.83 17.12 9.66
N GLU A 556 -28.83 16.24 9.55
CA GLU A 556 -29.45 15.82 8.27
C GLU A 556 -30.14 16.97 7.54
N SER A 557 -30.46 18.05 8.27
CA SER A 557 -31.08 19.24 7.71
C SER A 557 -30.11 20.14 6.93
N VAL A 558 -28.80 19.90 6.99
CA VAL A 558 -27.76 20.69 6.32
C VAL A 558 -27.07 19.89 5.22
N PRO A 559 -27.40 20.13 3.94
CA PRO A 559 -26.87 19.34 2.82
C PRO A 559 -25.36 19.46 2.60
N SER A 560 -24.71 20.51 3.11
CA SER A 560 -23.26 20.69 3.02
C SER A 560 -22.48 19.88 4.06
N ILE A 561 -23.17 19.23 5.00
CA ILE A 561 -22.56 18.32 5.96
C ILE A 561 -22.91 16.90 5.57
N GLU A 562 -21.91 16.15 5.16
CA GLU A 562 -22.02 14.74 4.82
C GLU A 562 -21.99 13.89 6.09
N LEU A 563 -23.15 13.40 6.50
CA LEU A 563 -23.30 12.53 7.69
C LEU A 563 -23.10 11.06 7.37
N TYR A 564 -23.38 10.79 6.11
CA TYR A 564 -23.27 9.53 5.43
C TYR A 564 -22.75 9.97 4.08
N GLY A 565 -21.56 9.49 3.66
CA GLY A 565 -21.08 9.77 2.31
C GLY A 565 -22.22 9.54 1.32
N ALA A 566 -22.65 10.63 0.65
CA ALA A 566 -23.83 10.72 -0.22
C ALA A 566 -25.10 9.90 0.18
N ALA A 567 -25.95 10.51 1.02
CA ALA A 567 -27.43 10.49 1.14
C ALA A 567 -28.31 9.20 1.03
N ALA A 568 -29.20 9.08 2.04
CA ALA A 568 -30.28 8.11 2.29
C ALA A 568 -29.80 6.67 2.54
N LEU A 569 -30.00 6.11 3.75
CA LEU A 569 -29.79 4.66 4.00
C LEU A 569 -30.52 3.91 2.90
N PRO A 570 -29.82 3.34 1.92
CA PRO A 570 -30.54 2.61 0.92
C PRO A 570 -30.89 1.33 1.66
N ARG A 571 -32.19 1.05 1.81
CA ARG A 571 -32.55 -0.32 2.15
C ARG A 571 -31.85 -1.17 1.12
N LEU A 572 -31.12 -2.20 1.59
CA LEU A 572 -30.55 -3.17 0.67
C LEU A 572 -31.64 -3.52 -0.33
N PRO A 573 -31.40 -3.31 -1.63
CA PRO A 573 -32.36 -3.59 -2.68
C PRO A 573 -32.89 -5.02 -2.53
N VAL A 574 -34.07 -5.34 -3.06
CA VAL A 574 -34.52 -6.73 -2.99
C VAL A 574 -33.65 -7.54 -3.96
N PRO A 575 -32.96 -8.61 -3.51
CA PRO A 575 -32.15 -9.40 -4.42
C PRO A 575 -33.05 -10.15 -5.41
N VAL A 576 -32.62 -10.24 -6.66
CA VAL A 576 -33.31 -11.04 -7.68
C VAL A 576 -33.12 -12.54 -7.44
N ALA A 577 -32.01 -12.95 -6.82
CA ALA A 577 -31.79 -14.30 -6.29
C ALA A 577 -31.02 -14.25 -4.97
N TRP A 578 -31.36 -15.11 -4.01
CA TRP A 578 -30.68 -15.19 -2.71
C TRP A 578 -30.57 -16.62 -2.20
N TRP A 579 -29.35 -17.13 -2.09
CA TRP A 579 -29.08 -18.47 -1.55
C TRP A 579 -28.33 -18.35 -0.23
N LYS A 580 -29.02 -18.73 0.86
CA LYS A 580 -28.49 -18.65 2.23
C LYS A 580 -27.58 -19.81 2.61
N PHE A 581 -27.75 -20.95 1.96
CA PHE A 581 -26.96 -22.16 2.23
C PHE A 581 -27.03 -22.74 3.67
N ASP A 582 -28.09 -22.40 4.43
CA ASP A 582 -28.47 -22.99 5.71
C ASP A 582 -29.00 -24.45 5.61
N GLY A 583 -28.24 -25.34 4.98
CA GLY A 583 -28.58 -26.76 4.83
C GLY A 583 -29.41 -27.12 3.58
N ASN A 584 -29.69 -26.17 2.68
CA ASN A 584 -30.30 -26.39 1.37
C ASN A 584 -29.88 -25.32 0.34
N ALA A 585 -30.13 -25.55 -0.95
CA ALA A 585 -29.80 -24.59 -2.04
C ALA A 585 -31.03 -24.00 -2.74
N SER A 586 -32.09 -23.78 -1.97
CA SER A 586 -33.30 -23.10 -2.45
C SER A 586 -33.05 -21.60 -2.59
N ASP A 587 -33.67 -20.98 -3.58
CA ASP A 587 -33.69 -19.53 -3.71
C ASP A 587 -34.69 -18.92 -2.71
N SER A 588 -34.16 -18.07 -1.82
CA SER A 588 -34.88 -17.37 -0.76
C SER A 588 -35.37 -15.99 -1.17
N SER A 589 -35.06 -15.50 -2.39
CA SER A 589 -35.64 -14.24 -2.90
C SER A 589 -37.11 -14.41 -3.29
N GLY A 590 -37.52 -15.64 -3.62
CA GLY A 590 -38.85 -15.97 -4.12
C GLY A 590 -38.98 -15.93 -5.65
N SER A 591 -37.89 -15.67 -6.37
CA SER A 591 -37.87 -15.55 -7.84
C SER A 591 -37.71 -16.89 -8.57
N GLY A 592 -37.39 -17.97 -7.85
CA GLY A 592 -37.44 -19.33 -8.39
C GLY A 592 -36.13 -19.78 -9.03
N HIS A 593 -35.00 -19.17 -8.68
CA HIS A 593 -33.67 -19.56 -9.17
C HIS A 593 -33.03 -20.65 -8.30
N ALA A 594 -33.77 -21.72 -7.98
CA ALA A 594 -33.21 -22.80 -7.16
C ALA A 594 -31.99 -23.45 -7.85
N LEU A 595 -30.97 -23.79 -7.07
CA LEU A 595 -29.73 -24.33 -7.62
C LEU A 595 -29.79 -25.84 -7.75
N THR A 596 -29.36 -26.33 -8.92
CA THR A 596 -29.02 -27.73 -9.11
C THR A 596 -27.58 -27.92 -8.67
N LEU A 597 -27.41 -28.72 -7.63
CA LEU A 597 -26.11 -28.95 -7.04
C LEU A 597 -25.47 -30.21 -7.64
N LEU A 598 -24.23 -30.11 -8.10
CA LEU A 598 -23.47 -31.11 -8.86
C LEU A 598 -22.12 -31.40 -8.17
N GLY A 599 -21.55 -32.59 -8.41
CA GLY A 599 -20.25 -33.00 -7.85
C GLY A 599 -20.23 -33.14 -6.32
N SER A 600 -19.03 -33.24 -5.76
CA SER A 600 -18.79 -33.48 -4.33
C SER A 600 -19.13 -32.26 -3.48
N ARG A 601 -19.98 -32.42 -2.45
CA ARG A 601 -20.38 -31.33 -1.55
C ARG A 601 -20.93 -31.80 -0.20
N SER A 602 -21.01 -30.89 0.76
CA SER A 602 -21.65 -31.11 2.07
C SER A 602 -22.21 -29.81 2.68
N TRP A 603 -23.12 -29.93 3.63
CA TRP A 603 -23.59 -28.81 4.44
C TRP A 603 -22.80 -28.70 5.73
N ILE A 604 -22.50 -27.49 6.15
CA ILE A 604 -21.80 -27.23 7.41
C ILE A 604 -22.57 -26.24 8.27
N ALA A 605 -22.49 -26.43 9.59
CA ALA A 605 -23.12 -25.55 10.56
C ALA A 605 -22.28 -24.31 10.92
N ASP A 606 -20.99 -24.31 10.54
CA ASP A 606 -20.06 -23.19 10.73
C ASP A 606 -20.04 -22.29 9.48
N GLY A 607 -21.20 -21.72 9.17
CA GLY A 607 -21.36 -20.66 8.17
C GLY A 607 -20.98 -19.30 8.76
N GLN A 608 -20.83 -18.30 7.89
CA GLN A 608 -20.64 -16.92 8.32
C GLN A 608 -21.95 -16.31 8.82
N VAL A 609 -23.08 -16.67 8.20
CA VAL A 609 -24.43 -16.29 8.61
C VAL A 609 -25.30 -17.55 8.62
N GLY A 610 -25.27 -18.28 9.74
CA GLY A 610 -25.98 -19.55 9.85
C GLY A 610 -25.11 -20.73 9.39
N GLY A 611 -25.59 -21.52 8.43
CA GLY A 611 -24.88 -22.64 7.81
C GLY A 611 -24.34 -22.28 6.42
N ALA A 612 -23.53 -23.15 5.83
CA ALA A 612 -22.93 -22.89 4.51
C ALA A 612 -22.86 -24.14 3.63
N LEU A 613 -22.68 -23.90 2.33
CA LEU A 613 -22.45 -24.93 1.33
C LEU A 613 -20.95 -25.15 1.17
N ARG A 614 -20.46 -26.33 1.53
CA ARG A 614 -19.09 -26.77 1.25
C ARG A 614 -19.04 -27.51 -0.08
N LEU A 615 -18.26 -27.00 -1.01
CA LEU A 615 -17.93 -27.63 -2.29
C LEU A 615 -16.60 -28.38 -2.18
N GLY A 616 -16.56 -29.61 -2.70
CA GLY A 616 -15.35 -30.42 -2.82
C GLY A 616 -14.69 -30.26 -4.19
N ALA A 617 -13.78 -31.16 -4.55
CA ALA A 617 -12.88 -31.02 -5.70
C ALA A 617 -13.56 -30.83 -7.08
N ASP A 618 -14.79 -31.32 -7.26
CA ASP A 618 -15.60 -31.18 -8.47
C ASP A 618 -17.00 -30.58 -8.17
N GLY A 619 -17.19 -30.05 -6.96
CA GLY A 619 -18.46 -29.53 -6.48
C GLY A 619 -18.80 -28.19 -7.14
N ARG A 620 -20.02 -28.07 -7.67
CA ARG A 620 -20.57 -26.77 -8.10
C ARG A 620 -22.09 -26.73 -8.00
N ALA A 621 -22.66 -25.55 -8.12
CA ALA A 621 -24.10 -25.33 -8.18
C ALA A 621 -24.44 -24.49 -9.41
N VAL A 622 -25.49 -24.85 -10.15
CA VAL A 622 -25.90 -24.12 -11.35
C VAL A 622 -27.38 -23.77 -11.30
N THR A 623 -27.73 -22.63 -11.85
CA THR A 623 -29.11 -22.30 -12.20
C THR A 623 -29.48 -22.91 -13.54
N SER A 624 -30.77 -22.88 -13.92
CA SER A 624 -31.21 -23.34 -15.24
C SER A 624 -31.03 -22.31 -16.36
N GLY A 625 -30.56 -21.10 -16.05
CA GLY A 625 -30.47 -19.94 -16.96
C GLY A 625 -29.93 -18.69 -16.26
N PRO A 626 -29.82 -17.53 -16.96
CA PRO A 626 -29.18 -16.34 -16.42
C PRO A 626 -29.97 -15.71 -15.26
N VAL A 627 -29.26 -15.01 -14.38
CA VAL A 627 -29.81 -14.34 -13.18
C VAL A 627 -29.45 -12.86 -13.16
N ALA A 628 -28.20 -12.48 -13.49
CA ALA A 628 -27.79 -11.09 -13.60
C ALA A 628 -28.11 -10.54 -15.01
N ASP A 629 -28.65 -9.33 -15.09
CA ASP A 629 -28.88 -8.64 -16.37
C ASP A 629 -27.79 -7.60 -16.62
N THR A 630 -26.86 -7.90 -17.51
CA THR A 630 -25.71 -7.02 -17.81
C THR A 630 -26.03 -5.90 -18.79
N SER A 631 -27.27 -5.80 -19.28
CA SER A 631 -27.71 -4.66 -20.10
C SER A 631 -27.97 -3.39 -19.25
N GLY A 632 -28.05 -3.54 -17.93
CA GLY A 632 -28.09 -2.47 -16.94
C GLY A 632 -26.99 -2.62 -15.89
N GLY A 633 -27.01 -1.75 -14.87
CA GLY A 633 -26.12 -1.89 -13.72
C GLY A 633 -26.51 -3.11 -12.89
N PHE A 634 -25.55 -3.77 -12.27
CA PHE A 634 -25.84 -4.94 -11.43
C PHE A 634 -24.84 -5.08 -10.30
N THR A 635 -25.21 -5.86 -9.28
CA THR A 635 -24.33 -6.22 -8.17
C THR A 635 -24.47 -7.69 -7.82
N VAL A 636 -23.37 -8.42 -7.71
CA VAL A 636 -23.33 -9.80 -7.19
C VAL A 636 -22.48 -9.81 -5.94
N ALA A 637 -23.00 -10.34 -4.84
CA ALA A 637 -22.31 -10.29 -3.54
C ALA A 637 -22.61 -11.49 -2.64
N GLY A 638 -21.61 -11.94 -1.88
CA GLY A 638 -21.77 -13.07 -0.96
C GLY A 638 -20.51 -13.38 -0.17
N TRP A 639 -20.61 -14.31 0.77
CA TRP A 639 -19.49 -14.78 1.57
C TRP A 639 -18.86 -16.02 0.96
N PHE A 640 -17.54 -15.97 0.81
CA PHE A 640 -16.75 -17.07 0.27
C PHE A 640 -15.64 -17.40 1.26
N ARG A 641 -15.43 -18.68 1.52
CA ARG A 641 -14.31 -19.21 2.30
C ARG A 641 -13.67 -20.33 1.49
N ALA A 642 -12.68 -19.98 0.69
CA ALA A 642 -11.91 -20.98 -0.04
C ALA A 642 -11.25 -21.96 0.95
N SER A 643 -11.31 -23.27 0.70
CA SER A 643 -10.80 -24.32 1.60
C SER A 643 -9.28 -24.38 1.66
N SER A 644 -8.61 -23.82 0.66
CA SER A 644 -7.16 -23.72 0.55
C SER A 644 -6.78 -22.41 -0.09
N THR A 645 -5.53 -21.97 0.12
CA THR A 645 -4.92 -20.88 -0.64
C THR A 645 -4.92 -21.35 -2.07
N LEU A 646 -5.79 -20.75 -2.89
CA LEU A 646 -6.00 -21.17 -4.25
C LEU A 646 -4.69 -20.85 -4.99
N PRO A 647 -3.93 -21.85 -5.52
CA PRO A 647 -2.73 -21.58 -6.31
C PRO A 647 -3.09 -20.77 -7.58
N GLU A 648 -2.10 -20.43 -8.43
CA GLU A 648 -2.22 -19.66 -9.70
C GLU A 648 -3.39 -20.03 -10.65
N ASP A 649 -4.13 -21.11 -10.37
CA ASP A 649 -5.31 -21.52 -11.11
C ASP A 649 -6.50 -20.57 -10.92
N PHE A 650 -7.26 -20.44 -11.99
CA PHE A 650 -8.52 -19.70 -12.03
C PHE A 650 -9.61 -20.52 -11.32
N TYR A 651 -10.28 -19.96 -10.32
CA TYR A 651 -11.40 -20.60 -9.65
C TYR A 651 -12.59 -19.67 -9.66
N PRO A 652 -13.60 -19.93 -10.51
CA PRO A 652 -14.80 -19.12 -10.52
C PRO A 652 -15.54 -19.32 -9.20
N GLY A 653 -15.65 -18.25 -8.41
CA GLY A 653 -16.57 -18.23 -7.28
C GLY A 653 -18.00 -18.16 -7.80
N ILE A 654 -18.24 -17.23 -8.72
CA ILE A 654 -19.50 -17.08 -9.44
C ILE A 654 -19.25 -16.55 -10.85
N SER A 655 -19.94 -17.11 -11.84
CA SER A 655 -19.81 -16.68 -13.24
C SER A 655 -21.14 -16.76 -13.97
N GLN A 656 -21.30 -15.95 -15.00
CA GLN A 656 -22.41 -16.03 -15.95
C GLN A 656 -21.93 -15.54 -17.32
N GLY A 657 -22.31 -16.27 -18.38
CA GLY A 657 -21.82 -16.03 -19.74
C GLY A 657 -20.77 -17.04 -20.19
N ASP A 658 -20.87 -17.50 -21.43
CA ASP A 658 -19.83 -18.27 -22.13
C ASP A 658 -19.86 -17.95 -23.64
N GLY A 659 -18.68 -17.76 -24.26
CA GLY A 659 -18.51 -17.57 -25.71
C GLY A 659 -19.06 -16.27 -26.35
N GLY A 660 -19.48 -15.28 -25.55
CA GLY A 660 -20.08 -14.01 -26.04
C GLY A 660 -19.86 -12.83 -25.09
N ALA A 661 -20.88 -12.44 -24.30
CA ALA A 661 -20.74 -11.50 -23.19
C ALA A 661 -20.83 -12.23 -21.85
N GLY A 662 -20.11 -11.77 -20.84
CA GLY A 662 -20.10 -12.43 -19.54
C GLY A 662 -19.31 -11.69 -18.49
N PHE A 663 -19.43 -12.18 -17.26
CA PHE A 663 -18.58 -11.78 -16.16
C PHE A 663 -18.32 -12.97 -15.25
N ASP A 664 -17.22 -12.86 -14.52
CA ASP A 664 -16.94 -13.75 -13.42
C ASP A 664 -16.33 -12.98 -12.26
N LEU A 665 -16.73 -13.40 -11.06
CA LEU A 665 -16.03 -13.10 -9.84
C LEU A 665 -15.29 -14.37 -9.46
N SER A 666 -13.98 -14.31 -9.65
CA SER A 666 -13.09 -15.44 -9.49
C SER A 666 -12.04 -15.13 -8.43
N ALA A 667 -11.54 -16.21 -7.85
CA ALA A 667 -10.23 -16.19 -7.26
C ALA A 667 -9.24 -16.60 -8.34
N TYR A 668 -8.26 -15.75 -8.61
CA TYR A 668 -7.23 -16.00 -9.59
C TYR A 668 -5.95 -15.31 -9.15
N ALA A 669 -4.81 -15.98 -9.31
CA ALA A 669 -3.52 -15.50 -8.81
C ALA A 669 -3.62 -14.98 -7.36
N GLY A 670 -4.34 -15.75 -6.54
CA GLY A 670 -4.64 -15.49 -5.13
C GLY A 670 -5.27 -14.14 -4.78
N ARG A 671 -5.77 -13.38 -5.76
CA ARG A 671 -6.59 -12.19 -5.55
C ARG A 671 -8.02 -12.45 -5.98
N TRP A 672 -8.93 -11.62 -5.52
CA TRP A 672 -10.27 -11.59 -6.07
C TRP A 672 -10.27 -10.71 -7.31
N TRP A 673 -10.77 -11.26 -8.39
CA TRP A 673 -10.87 -10.61 -9.69
C TRP A 673 -12.33 -10.46 -10.07
N LEU A 674 -12.62 -9.31 -10.66
CA LEU A 674 -13.82 -9.13 -11.44
C LEU A 674 -13.41 -8.97 -12.90
N SER A 675 -13.74 -9.98 -13.69
CA SER A 675 -13.53 -9.97 -15.13
C SER A 675 -14.88 -9.82 -15.82
N ALA A 676 -14.89 -9.06 -16.90
CA ALA A 676 -16.07 -8.76 -17.68
C ALA A 676 -15.70 -8.68 -19.16
N TRP A 677 -16.53 -9.24 -20.01
CA TRP A 677 -16.29 -9.24 -21.46
C TRP A 677 -17.58 -9.08 -22.25
N SER A 678 -17.46 -8.45 -23.41
CA SER A 678 -18.56 -8.23 -24.34
C SER A 678 -17.99 -7.95 -25.73
N GLY A 679 -18.27 -8.83 -26.70
CA GLY A 679 -17.69 -8.72 -28.04
C GLY A 679 -16.16 -8.82 -27.99
N ASP A 680 -15.46 -7.80 -28.52
CA ASP A 680 -13.99 -7.72 -28.50
C ASP A 680 -13.45 -7.05 -27.22
N ILE A 681 -14.33 -6.52 -26.35
CA ILE A 681 -13.94 -5.85 -25.11
C ILE A 681 -13.76 -6.91 -24.02
N TRP A 682 -12.57 -6.90 -23.43
CA TRP A 682 -12.24 -7.63 -22.21
C TRP A 682 -11.67 -6.64 -21.19
N THR A 683 -12.31 -6.55 -20.03
CA THR A 683 -11.88 -5.70 -18.92
C THR A 683 -11.82 -6.51 -17.64
N GLU A 684 -10.81 -6.22 -16.84
CA GLU A 684 -10.62 -6.81 -15.53
C GLU A 684 -10.24 -5.74 -14.51
N THR A 685 -10.69 -5.93 -13.28
CA THR A 685 -10.19 -5.19 -12.12
C THR A 685 -9.94 -6.14 -10.98
N GLU A 686 -8.78 -6.00 -10.36
CA GLU A 686 -8.37 -6.81 -9.24
C GLU A 686 -8.55 -6.08 -7.92
N SER A 687 -8.75 -6.87 -6.88
CA SER A 687 -8.65 -6.37 -5.53
C SER A 687 -7.18 -6.28 -5.09
N VAL A 688 -6.83 -5.18 -4.43
CA VAL A 688 -5.57 -5.08 -3.68
C VAL A 688 -5.57 -6.04 -2.50
N VAL A 689 -6.73 -6.59 -2.11
CA VAL A 689 -6.94 -7.55 -1.02
C VAL A 689 -7.06 -8.99 -1.54
N ALA A 690 -6.03 -9.79 -1.32
CA ALA A 690 -5.96 -11.24 -1.51
C ALA A 690 -7.12 -12.07 -0.97
N VAL A 691 -7.29 -13.22 -1.62
CA VAL A 691 -8.03 -14.38 -1.13
C VAL A 691 -7.32 -14.91 0.11
N THR A 692 -8.04 -14.96 1.23
CA THR A 692 -7.53 -15.47 2.50
C THR A 692 -8.16 -16.82 2.78
N ALA A 693 -7.42 -17.91 2.51
CA ALA A 693 -7.92 -19.26 2.68
C ALA A 693 -8.41 -19.57 4.10
N GLY A 694 -9.49 -20.33 4.19
CA GLY A 694 -10.11 -20.73 5.45
C GLY A 694 -10.72 -19.58 6.25
N ALA A 695 -10.69 -18.34 5.74
CA ALA A 695 -11.42 -17.21 6.31
C ALA A 695 -12.59 -16.83 5.40
N TRP A 696 -13.70 -16.46 6.04
CA TRP A 696 -14.82 -15.87 5.35
C TRP A 696 -14.45 -14.47 4.86
N MET A 697 -14.64 -14.26 3.56
CA MET A 697 -14.47 -12.97 2.91
C MET A 697 -15.75 -12.62 2.17
N HIS A 698 -16.24 -11.40 2.39
CA HIS A 698 -17.38 -10.92 1.64
C HIS A 698 -16.90 -10.24 0.38
N LEU A 699 -17.44 -10.63 -0.75
CA LEU A 699 -17.11 -10.07 -2.04
C LEU A 699 -18.31 -9.39 -2.64
N ALA A 700 -18.09 -8.27 -3.33
CA ALA A 700 -19.10 -7.70 -4.20
C ALA A 700 -18.48 -7.21 -5.52
N ALA A 701 -19.08 -7.62 -6.61
CA ALA A 701 -18.82 -7.12 -7.96
C ALA A 701 -19.93 -6.13 -8.32
N VAL A 702 -19.55 -4.90 -8.69
CA VAL A 702 -20.49 -3.83 -9.06
C VAL A 702 -20.18 -3.35 -10.46
N TYR A 703 -21.18 -3.37 -11.34
CA TYR A 703 -21.12 -2.70 -12.65
C TYR A 703 -22.04 -1.48 -12.67
N ASP A 704 -21.49 -0.32 -13.01
CA ASP A 704 -22.17 0.97 -13.10
C ASP A 704 -22.13 1.49 -14.54
N PRO A 705 -23.28 1.45 -15.27
CA PRO A 705 -23.33 1.81 -16.68
C PRO A 705 -23.28 3.32 -16.92
N ASP A 706 -23.68 4.16 -15.96
CA ASP A 706 -23.67 5.62 -16.10
C ASP A 706 -22.23 6.16 -16.04
N GLY A 707 -21.41 5.55 -15.17
CA GLY A 707 -19.98 5.81 -15.13
C GLY A 707 -19.18 5.03 -16.17
N GLU A 708 -19.73 3.97 -16.75
CA GLU A 708 -19.05 2.95 -17.55
C GLU A 708 -17.91 2.25 -16.81
N PHE A 709 -18.10 1.89 -15.54
CA PHE A 709 -17.05 1.24 -14.74
C PHE A 709 -17.54 -0.02 -14.02
N ILE A 710 -16.65 -1.01 -13.93
CA ILE A 710 -16.74 -2.11 -12.95
C ILE A 710 -15.87 -1.82 -11.73
N ARG A 711 -16.32 -2.28 -10.56
CA ARG A 711 -15.62 -2.15 -9.28
C ARG A 711 -15.75 -3.43 -8.47
N ILE A 712 -14.66 -3.78 -7.79
CA ILE A 712 -14.62 -4.89 -6.86
C ILE A 712 -14.45 -4.39 -5.42
N TYR A 713 -15.22 -4.99 -4.51
CA TYR A 713 -15.19 -4.70 -3.09
C TYR A 713 -14.89 -5.98 -2.32
N VAL A 714 -14.00 -5.86 -1.33
CA VAL A 714 -13.64 -6.95 -0.43
C VAL A 714 -13.88 -6.49 1.01
N ASN A 715 -14.65 -7.29 1.76
CA ASN A 715 -15.11 -6.99 3.12
C ASN A 715 -15.76 -5.61 3.26
N GLY A 716 -16.60 -5.26 2.27
CA GLY A 716 -17.40 -4.05 2.27
C GLY A 716 -16.64 -2.78 1.89
N ARG A 717 -15.35 -2.88 1.55
CA ARG A 717 -14.51 -1.75 1.16
C ARG A 717 -14.14 -1.86 -0.30
N TRP A 718 -14.09 -0.71 -0.97
CA TRP A 718 -13.57 -0.63 -2.33
C TRP A 718 -12.06 -0.83 -2.27
N THR A 719 -11.55 -1.77 -3.06
CA THR A 719 -10.18 -2.26 -2.91
C THR A 719 -9.49 -2.37 -4.26
N GLY A 720 -9.62 -1.42 -5.17
CA GLY A 720 -8.93 -1.46 -6.46
C GLY A 720 -9.29 -0.25 -7.32
N PRO A 721 -8.61 0.02 -8.44
CA PRO A 721 -9.04 1.06 -9.36
C PRO A 721 -10.37 0.70 -10.02
N ALA A 722 -11.18 1.71 -10.37
CA ALA A 722 -12.36 1.48 -11.19
C ALA A 722 -11.88 1.23 -12.64
N ALA A 723 -12.37 0.17 -13.27
CA ALA A 723 -11.98 -0.20 -14.64
C ALA A 723 -13.12 0.03 -15.62
N ARG A 724 -12.83 0.64 -16.78
CA ARG A 724 -13.88 1.01 -17.75
C ARG A 724 -14.44 -0.22 -18.45
N MET A 725 -15.76 -0.35 -18.49
CA MET A 725 -16.45 -1.46 -19.14
C MET A 725 -17.81 -1.03 -19.70
N THR A 726 -18.15 -1.57 -20.87
CA THR A 726 -19.48 -1.47 -21.46
C THR A 726 -19.89 -2.81 -22.05
N PHE A 727 -21.15 -3.21 -21.84
CA PHE A 727 -21.73 -4.41 -22.44
C PHE A 727 -22.57 -4.01 -23.65
N ASP A 728 -22.23 -4.54 -24.82
CA ASP A 728 -22.96 -4.30 -26.07
C ASP A 728 -24.13 -5.27 -26.27
N GLN A 729 -24.17 -6.35 -25.49
CA GLN A 729 -25.24 -7.35 -25.42
C GLN A 729 -25.28 -8.01 -24.03
N PRO A 730 -26.45 -8.50 -23.56
CA PRO A 730 -26.56 -9.10 -22.23
C PRO A 730 -25.87 -10.46 -22.16
N ALA A 731 -25.27 -10.78 -21.01
CA ALA A 731 -24.57 -12.04 -20.77
C ALA A 731 -25.55 -13.24 -20.72
N PRO A 732 -25.47 -14.20 -21.67
CA PRO A 732 -26.38 -15.33 -21.74
C PRO A 732 -25.93 -16.50 -20.85
N GLY A 733 -26.71 -17.59 -20.82
CA GLY A 733 -26.30 -18.85 -20.18
C GLY A 733 -26.57 -18.94 -18.68
N GLU A 734 -26.36 -20.13 -18.10
CA GLU A 734 -26.58 -20.39 -16.68
C GLU A 734 -25.60 -19.59 -15.79
N MET A 735 -26.06 -19.21 -14.59
CA MET A 735 -25.18 -18.75 -13.55
C MET A 735 -24.61 -19.97 -12.82
N SER A 736 -23.28 -20.02 -12.75
CA SER A 736 -22.56 -21.10 -12.11
C SER A 736 -21.87 -20.61 -10.86
N ILE A 737 -22.04 -21.35 -9.76
CA ILE A 737 -21.48 -21.08 -8.45
C ILE A 737 -20.47 -22.17 -8.13
N GLY A 738 -19.24 -21.73 -7.92
CA GLY A 738 -18.14 -22.57 -7.51
C GLY A 738 -17.57 -23.48 -8.60
N GLY A 739 -17.71 -23.16 -9.88
CA GLY A 739 -17.04 -23.91 -10.94
C GLY A 739 -17.65 -23.75 -12.32
N TYR A 740 -16.86 -23.85 -13.39
CA TYR A 740 -17.40 -23.99 -14.76
C TYR A 740 -17.86 -25.41 -15.06
N SER A 741 -18.45 -25.62 -16.23
CA SER A 741 -18.96 -26.93 -16.65
C SER A 741 -17.91 -28.02 -16.76
N SER A 742 -16.74 -27.70 -17.32
CA SER A 742 -15.58 -28.59 -17.45
C SER A 742 -14.48 -28.33 -16.41
N GLY A 743 -14.81 -27.56 -15.37
CA GLY A 743 -13.84 -26.97 -14.47
C GLY A 743 -13.12 -25.78 -15.13
N PRO A 744 -12.32 -25.05 -14.35
CA PRO A 744 -11.95 -25.33 -12.95
C PRO A 744 -13.09 -25.10 -11.92
N TYR A 745 -12.97 -25.72 -10.72
CA TYR A 745 -14.01 -25.74 -9.67
C TYR A 745 -13.53 -25.12 -8.36
N PHE A 746 -14.30 -24.22 -7.78
CA PHE A 746 -14.05 -23.62 -6.48
C PHE A 746 -14.16 -24.65 -5.37
N ASN A 747 -13.04 -24.88 -4.71
CA ASN A 747 -12.96 -25.76 -3.55
C ASN A 747 -13.06 -24.90 -2.27
N GLY A 748 -14.22 -24.86 -1.65
CA GLY A 748 -14.49 -23.89 -0.59
C GLY A 748 -15.92 -23.92 -0.09
N ASP A 749 -16.17 -23.08 0.90
CA ASP A 749 -17.49 -22.84 1.45
C ASP A 749 -18.05 -21.54 0.88
N ILE A 750 -19.34 -21.53 0.57
CA ILE A 750 -20.06 -20.36 0.08
C ILE A 750 -21.29 -20.17 0.95
N ASP A 751 -21.54 -18.92 1.33
CA ASP A 751 -22.61 -18.54 2.23
C ASP A 751 -23.25 -17.21 1.80
N ASP A 752 -24.56 -17.09 2.06
CA ASP A 752 -25.35 -15.86 1.94
C ASP A 752 -25.21 -15.08 0.63
N LEU A 753 -25.22 -15.79 -0.50
CA LEU A 753 -24.98 -15.27 -1.85
C LEU A 753 -26.23 -14.59 -2.44
N ARG A 754 -26.06 -13.38 -2.99
CA ARG A 754 -27.12 -12.52 -3.52
C ARG A 754 -26.75 -11.92 -4.88
N VAL A 755 -27.77 -11.72 -5.70
CA VAL A 755 -27.69 -11.01 -6.99
C VAL A 755 -28.70 -9.87 -6.99
N TYR A 756 -28.30 -8.72 -7.53
CA TYR A 756 -29.11 -7.51 -7.65
C TYR A 756 -29.02 -6.94 -9.07
N ASP A 757 -30.12 -6.40 -9.56
CA ASP A 757 -30.31 -5.80 -10.88
C ASP A 757 -29.98 -4.29 -10.92
N GLN A 758 -29.14 -3.81 -10.00
CA GLN A 758 -28.62 -2.44 -9.99
C GLN A 758 -27.21 -2.32 -9.42
N ALA A 759 -26.51 -1.25 -9.80
CA ALA A 759 -25.19 -0.89 -9.27
C ALA A 759 -25.31 -0.38 -7.82
N MET A 760 -24.62 -1.01 -6.87
CA MET A 760 -24.63 -0.56 -5.48
C MET A 760 -23.57 0.50 -5.19
N THR A 761 -23.94 1.48 -4.36
CA THR A 761 -22.98 2.46 -3.81
C THR A 761 -22.01 1.81 -2.82
N PRO A 762 -20.83 2.40 -2.56
CA PRO A 762 -19.89 1.88 -1.57
C PRO A 762 -20.50 1.63 -0.18
N ALA A 763 -21.42 2.51 0.26
CA ALA A 763 -22.11 2.38 1.53
C ALA A 763 -23.03 1.13 1.58
N LEU A 764 -23.74 0.82 0.48
CA LEU A 764 -24.59 -0.38 0.41
C LEU A 764 -23.78 -1.68 0.45
N VAL A 765 -22.65 -1.69 -0.24
CA VAL A 765 -21.74 -2.83 -0.25
C VAL A 765 -21.12 -3.04 1.13
N TYR A 766 -20.86 -1.95 1.87
CA TYR A 766 -20.41 -2.01 3.26
C TYR A 766 -21.46 -2.61 4.21
N ASP A 767 -22.73 -2.23 4.03
CA ASP A 767 -23.86 -2.69 4.85
C ASP A 767 -24.20 -4.18 4.63
N LEU A 768 -23.87 -4.77 3.47
CA LEU A 768 -23.94 -6.23 3.25
C LEU A 768 -23.01 -7.03 4.18
N VAL A 769 -21.91 -6.42 4.61
CA VAL A 769 -20.89 -7.04 5.49
C VAL A 769 -21.15 -6.72 6.96
N HIS A 770 -21.79 -5.58 7.22
CA HIS A 770 -22.06 -5.07 8.56
C HIS A 770 -23.55 -4.71 8.71
N PRO A 771 -24.47 -5.68 8.58
CA PRO A 771 -25.89 -5.39 8.57
C PRO A 771 -26.30 -4.69 9.86
N THR A 772 -26.89 -3.50 9.73
CA THR A 772 -27.53 -2.83 10.85
C THR A 772 -28.74 -3.67 11.28
N SER A 773 -28.89 -3.95 12.57
CA SER A 773 -30.01 -4.73 13.10
C SER A 773 -31.32 -3.93 13.00
N ALA A 774 -31.90 -3.86 11.80
CA ALA A 774 -33.27 -3.45 11.58
C ALA A 774 -34.08 -4.72 11.31
N ASP A 775 -34.65 -5.29 12.38
CA ASP A 775 -35.64 -6.37 12.25
C ASP A 775 -36.80 -5.91 11.33
N PRO A 776 -37.04 -6.58 10.18
CA PRO A 776 -38.08 -6.22 9.22
C PRO A 776 -39.51 -6.28 9.78
N ALA A 777 -39.73 -6.93 10.93
CA ALA A 777 -41.05 -7.07 11.54
C ALA A 777 -41.65 -5.74 12.02
N THR A 778 -40.81 -4.75 12.36
CA THR A 778 -41.27 -3.49 12.97
C THR A 778 -41.70 -2.44 11.93
N ALA A 779 -41.15 -2.49 10.71
CA ALA A 779 -41.44 -1.52 9.65
C ALA A 779 -42.84 -1.70 9.00
N ARG A 780 -43.47 -2.87 9.13
CA ARG A 780 -44.80 -3.15 8.56
C ARG A 780 -45.96 -2.51 9.32
N ARG A 781 -45.72 -1.90 10.50
CA ARG A 781 -46.78 -1.27 11.31
C ARG A 781 -47.00 0.23 11.05
N LEU A 782 -46.17 0.89 10.26
CA LEU A 782 -46.22 2.36 10.10
C LEU A 782 -46.68 2.86 8.71
N THR A 783 -47.02 1.99 7.76
CA THR A 783 -47.48 2.40 6.40
C THR A 783 -48.98 2.71 6.29
N ALA A 784 -49.69 2.95 7.40
CA ALA A 784 -51.06 3.46 7.32
C ALA A 784 -51.04 4.98 7.12
N LYS A 785 -51.02 5.44 5.86
CA LYS A 785 -51.14 6.86 5.49
C LYS A 785 -52.44 7.48 6.03
N PRO A 786 -52.40 8.70 6.61
CA PRO A 786 -53.49 9.64 6.53
C PRO A 786 -53.23 10.68 5.41
N ARG A 787 -54.31 11.07 4.75
CA ARG A 787 -54.37 11.97 3.58
C ARG A 787 -53.85 13.39 3.85
N LEU A 788 -53.22 13.98 2.82
CA LEU A 788 -52.86 15.40 2.76
C LEU A 788 -54.07 16.34 2.87
N ALA A 789 -53.87 17.48 3.54
CA ALA A 789 -54.69 18.70 3.42
C ALA A 789 -53.88 19.82 2.73
N PRO A 790 -54.53 20.76 2.00
CA PRO A 790 -53.86 21.77 1.18
C PRO A 790 -53.41 23.01 1.98
N PRO A 791 -52.54 23.89 1.42
CA PRO A 791 -51.84 24.90 2.20
C PRO A 791 -52.63 26.20 2.37
N ALA A 792 -52.52 26.81 3.55
CA ALA A 792 -52.86 28.21 3.82
C ALA A 792 -52.02 28.68 5.02
N LYS A 793 -51.58 29.94 5.18
CA LYS A 793 -51.60 31.20 4.40
C LYS A 793 -50.70 32.20 5.16
N ALA A 794 -50.13 33.17 4.42
CA ALA A 794 -49.83 34.59 4.76
C ALA A 794 -49.33 35.09 6.14
N GLU A 795 -49.47 34.37 7.27
CA GLU A 795 -49.04 34.82 8.59
C GLU A 795 -47.52 34.75 8.79
N ASP A 796 -46.84 33.80 8.15
CA ASP A 796 -45.38 33.62 8.29
C ASP A 796 -44.56 34.77 7.69
N ARG A 797 -45.10 35.47 6.67
CA ARG A 797 -44.42 36.64 6.09
C ARG A 797 -44.46 37.88 6.99
N ARG A 798 -45.35 37.90 7.99
CA ARG A 798 -45.47 39.02 8.95
C ARG A 798 -44.49 38.89 10.10
N ARG A 799 -44.23 37.66 10.58
CA ARG A 799 -43.23 37.38 11.64
C ARG A 799 -41.79 37.71 11.21
N VAL A 800 -41.45 37.45 9.95
CA VAL A 800 -40.10 37.76 9.42
C VAL A 800 -39.85 39.27 9.31
N LYS A 801 -40.88 40.09 9.07
CA LYS A 801 -40.72 41.56 8.97
C LYS A 801 -40.61 42.27 10.32
N GLU A 802 -41.18 41.74 11.40
CA GLU A 802 -41.02 42.32 12.73
C GLU A 802 -39.65 42.00 13.35
N PHE A 803 -39.09 40.83 13.05
CA PHE A 803 -37.77 40.42 13.53
C PHE A 803 -36.64 41.33 13.00
N VAL A 804 -36.74 41.79 11.74
CA VAL A 804 -35.74 42.67 11.11
C VAL A 804 -35.80 44.11 11.66
N LYS A 805 -36.92 44.54 12.25
CA LYS A 805 -37.11 45.92 12.72
C LYS A 805 -36.59 46.15 14.15
N ALA A 806 -36.41 45.10 14.94
CA ALA A 806 -36.00 45.20 16.35
C ALA A 806 -34.50 45.42 16.58
N ARG A 807 -33.62 45.17 15.60
CA ARG A 807 -32.15 45.25 15.77
C ARG A 807 -31.47 46.53 15.25
N ARG A 808 -32.22 47.52 14.77
CA ARG A 808 -31.67 48.86 14.47
C ARG A 808 -31.91 49.83 15.64
N ARG A 809 -31.17 49.66 16.75
CA ARG A 809 -30.86 50.75 17.68
C ARG A 809 -29.44 50.56 18.21
N PRO A 810 -28.55 51.55 18.07
CA PRO A 810 -27.22 51.48 18.65
C PRO A 810 -27.28 51.93 20.11
N ARG A 811 -26.65 51.15 21.00
CA ARG A 811 -25.85 51.64 22.11
C ARG A 811 -24.76 50.64 22.41
#